data_AF-A0A3N4UXI5-F1
#
_entry.id   AF-A0A3N4UXI5-F1
#
_cell.length_a   1.000
_cell.length_b   1.000
_cell.length_c   1.000
_cell.angle_alpha   90.00
_cell.angle_beta   90.00
_cell.angle_gamma   90.00
#
_symmetry.space_group_name_H-M   'P 1'
#
loop_
_entity.id
_entity.type
_entity.pdbx_description
1 polymer ?
#
loop_
_entity_poly.entity_id
_entity_poly.type
_entity_poly.pdbx_seq_one_letter_code
_entity_poly.pdbx_strand_id
1 'polypeptide(L)'
;MHDHDTMALNRTDLRFLYRRVTGLFWRGLASLRTRGLGPTWSRVRQQFRRVPAERRAALYLPEPVPFAPFAVPHSAAPRASVVIPVYNQCAHTVTCLRALAAHPPQAAMEIIVVDDGSCDETESTLLQVEGLRYHRRRENGGFIAACNDGAALARGEYLVFLNNDTVPQPGWLDRLLDTFAARPGAGLVGAQLIYPDGRLQEAGGIVFSDGSAHNYGRFGDPDDPRYACLREADYCSGAAITVPRALFMQAGGFDTRYAPAYYEDTDLAFAVRAAGRQVLCQPAARVVHLEGVTAGTDLGSGVKAYQVRNRAIFAEKWREALAAQPSPRADPEAAADRRARLLIVDSATPRADRDSASLRLVNLMQLLGQEGARVTFLPADFNHAGRYTEALQQLGVECWHAPYITSVSAWLREHGRRFDAAVVCRHYVLREWLPLLRRYAPQARIVFDTVDLHYLRERRGAELAGDPALLRAAERTRRLELEMIGAADATLVVSEVERELLARDAPRARVEILSNLHRVHGPGLPYEQRRDLVFVGGFRHPPNVDAVRWFVAEIWPRIRAEAPELVFHCIGGDVPAEVAALAAQPGVRVHGHVPDLTPYMEGARVALAPLRFGAGVKGKVNLSMAHGQPVVATACAVEGMHLRDGEDVLLADDAADFAAAVLRLYRDPALWQRLAANGLANVERHFSLDAARSTVRRVLLGDAQ
;
A
#
# COMPACT_ATOMS: atom_id res chain seq x y z
N MET A 1 -22.12 23.57 -33.90
CA MET A 1 -22.04 22.18 -34.42
C MET A 1 -21.15 21.42 -33.45
N HIS A 2 -21.58 20.88 -32.32
CA HIS A 2 -22.65 19.89 -32.09
C HIS A 2 -22.56 18.71 -33.06
N ASP A 3 -21.62 17.81 -32.80
CA ASP A 3 -21.79 16.40 -33.12
C ASP A 3 -22.06 15.65 -31.82
N HIS A 4 -23.35 15.41 -31.60
CA HIS A 4 -23.85 14.45 -30.62
C HIS A 4 -23.68 13.06 -31.23
N ASP A 5 -22.51 12.46 -31.01
CA ASP A 5 -22.29 11.08 -31.39
C ASP A 5 -23.08 10.19 -30.42
N THR A 6 -24.31 9.91 -30.82
CA THR A 6 -25.27 9.11 -30.07
C THR A 6 -24.92 7.66 -30.33
N MET A 7 -23.95 7.13 -29.57
CA MET A 7 -23.60 5.71 -29.60
C MET A 7 -24.88 4.88 -29.42
N ALA A 8 -25.24 4.12 -30.47
CA ALA A 8 -26.39 3.23 -30.46
C ALA A 8 -26.20 2.17 -29.37
N LEU A 9 -27.07 2.18 -28.36
CA LEU A 9 -27.13 1.17 -27.31
C LEU A 9 -27.31 -0.22 -27.95
N ASN A 10 -26.38 -1.14 -27.75
CA ASN A 10 -26.50 -2.51 -28.25
C ASN A 10 -27.64 -3.24 -27.51
N ARG A 11 -28.19 -4.31 -28.08
CA ARG A 11 -29.21 -5.19 -27.46
C ARG A 11 -28.83 -5.63 -26.04
N THR A 12 -27.54 -5.80 -25.75
CA THR A 12 -27.01 -6.09 -24.41
C THR A 12 -27.19 -4.92 -23.45
N ASP A 13 -26.88 -3.69 -23.88
CA ASP A 13 -27.07 -2.47 -23.07
C ASP A 13 -28.56 -2.21 -22.79
N LEU A 14 -29.44 -2.46 -23.77
CA LEU A 14 -30.89 -2.33 -23.62
C LEU A 14 -31.48 -3.39 -22.67
N ARG A 15 -31.03 -4.65 -22.75
CA ARG A 15 -31.42 -5.71 -21.79
C ARG A 15 -30.92 -5.41 -20.38
N PHE A 16 -29.70 -4.88 -20.23
CA PHE A 16 -29.16 -4.42 -18.95
C PHE A 16 -29.99 -3.27 -18.38
N LEU A 17 -30.31 -2.24 -19.17
CA LEU A 17 -31.16 -1.11 -18.77
C LEU A 17 -32.59 -1.55 -18.39
N TYR A 18 -33.19 -2.46 -19.14
CA TYR A 18 -34.55 -2.96 -18.86
C TYR A 18 -34.61 -3.76 -17.55
N ARG A 19 -33.70 -4.73 -17.34
CA ARG A 19 -33.60 -5.49 -16.08
C ARG A 19 -33.23 -4.60 -14.88
N ARG A 20 -32.52 -3.49 -15.13
CA ARG A 20 -32.14 -2.48 -14.14
C ARG A 20 -33.34 -1.70 -13.61
N VAL A 21 -34.30 -1.30 -14.44
CA VAL A 21 -35.50 -0.56 -14.03
C VAL A 21 -36.45 -1.43 -13.18
N THR A 22 -36.69 -2.67 -13.59
CA THR A 22 -37.62 -3.56 -12.88
C THR A 22 -37.06 -4.06 -11.54
N GLY A 23 -35.75 -4.34 -11.46
CA GLY A 23 -35.10 -4.71 -10.21
C GLY A 23 -34.93 -3.55 -9.21
N LEU A 24 -35.04 -2.30 -9.65
CA LEU A 24 -34.92 -1.10 -8.81
C LEU A 24 -36.16 -0.86 -7.95
N PHE A 25 -37.35 -1.14 -8.48
CA PHE A 25 -38.61 -0.96 -7.77
C PHE A 25 -38.68 -1.84 -6.52
N TRP A 26 -38.38 -3.13 -6.67
CA TRP A 26 -38.42 -4.10 -5.57
C TRP A 26 -37.27 -3.92 -4.55
N ARG A 27 -36.05 -3.61 -5.01
CA ARG A 27 -34.89 -3.35 -4.12
C ARG A 27 -34.99 -2.01 -3.38
N GLY A 28 -35.60 -1.00 -4.00
CA GLY A 28 -35.89 0.28 -3.35
C GLY A 28 -36.83 0.11 -2.15
N LEU A 29 -37.92 -0.65 -2.33
CA LEU A 29 -38.87 -0.99 -1.27
C LEU A 29 -38.23 -1.80 -0.11
N ALA A 30 -37.39 -2.79 -0.43
CA ALA A 30 -36.68 -3.58 0.58
C ALA A 30 -35.59 -2.79 1.32
N SER A 31 -34.84 -1.93 0.61
CA SER A 31 -33.80 -1.05 1.18
C SER A 31 -34.40 0.03 2.07
N LEU A 32 -35.54 0.60 1.70
CA LEU A 32 -36.27 1.58 2.51
C LEU A 32 -36.70 1.00 3.86
N ARG A 33 -37.22 -0.23 3.87
CA ARG A 33 -37.68 -0.92 5.09
C ARG A 33 -36.54 -1.33 6.03
N THR A 34 -35.33 -1.53 5.51
CA THR A 34 -34.20 -2.09 6.28
C THR A 34 -33.13 -1.05 6.65
N ARG A 35 -32.91 -0.02 5.83
CA ARG A 35 -31.77 0.92 5.92
C ARG A 35 -32.17 2.40 5.98
N GLY A 36 -33.45 2.74 5.83
CA GLY A 36 -33.94 4.12 5.84
C GLY A 36 -33.76 4.89 4.53
N LEU A 37 -34.25 6.14 4.51
CA LEU A 37 -34.37 6.98 3.30
C LEU A 37 -33.02 7.48 2.76
N GLY A 38 -32.13 7.99 3.61
CA GLY A 38 -30.84 8.59 3.21
C GLY A 38 -29.90 7.63 2.47
N PRO A 39 -29.51 6.49 3.08
CA PRO A 39 -28.67 5.48 2.42
C PRO A 39 -29.31 4.85 1.17
N THR A 40 -30.65 4.83 1.11
CA THR A 40 -31.36 4.35 -0.08
C THR A 40 -31.28 5.36 -1.22
N TRP A 41 -31.41 6.66 -0.93
CA TRP A 41 -31.32 7.72 -1.94
C TRP A 41 -29.90 7.90 -2.50
N SER A 42 -28.86 7.84 -1.66
CA SER A 42 -27.45 7.89 -2.11
C SER A 42 -27.13 6.76 -3.07
N ARG A 43 -27.63 5.55 -2.80
CA ARG A 43 -27.48 4.37 -3.64
C ARG A 43 -28.19 4.51 -4.98
N VAL A 44 -29.43 5.02 -4.99
CA VAL A 44 -30.15 5.32 -6.23
C VAL A 44 -29.35 6.33 -7.06
N ARG A 45 -28.85 7.41 -6.44
CA ARG A 45 -28.04 8.42 -7.13
C ARG A 45 -26.75 7.85 -7.72
N GLN A 46 -26.02 7.00 -6.99
CA GLN A 46 -24.82 6.32 -7.51
C GLN A 46 -25.16 5.37 -8.66
N GLN A 47 -26.25 4.62 -8.53
CA GLN A 47 -26.69 3.69 -9.56
C GLN A 47 -27.08 4.40 -10.87
N PHE A 48 -27.54 5.65 -10.83
CA PHE A 48 -27.91 6.46 -12.00
C PHE A 48 -26.85 7.47 -12.43
N ARG A 49 -25.70 7.55 -11.75
CA ARG A 49 -24.58 8.40 -12.16
C ARG A 49 -24.12 7.99 -13.56
N ARG A 50 -23.99 8.95 -14.48
CA ARG A 50 -23.40 8.72 -15.81
C ARG A 50 -21.93 8.35 -15.63
N VAL A 51 -21.51 7.29 -16.30
CA VAL A 51 -20.12 6.84 -16.32
C VAL A 51 -19.43 7.49 -17.52
N PRO A 52 -18.28 8.16 -17.34
CA PRO A 52 -17.49 8.66 -18.46
C PRO A 52 -17.10 7.53 -19.41
N ALA A 53 -17.23 7.74 -20.72
CA ALA A 53 -16.92 6.74 -21.75
C ALA A 53 -15.46 6.27 -21.70
N GLU A 54 -14.54 7.17 -21.34
CA GLU A 54 -13.10 6.90 -21.19
C GLU A 54 -12.80 5.77 -20.19
N ARG A 55 -13.63 5.61 -19.14
CA ARG A 55 -13.44 4.54 -18.15
C ARG A 55 -13.74 3.17 -18.70
N ARG A 56 -14.74 3.08 -19.58
CA ARG A 56 -15.05 1.85 -20.29
C ARG A 56 -13.96 1.51 -21.30
N ALA A 57 -13.43 2.53 -21.98
CA ALA A 57 -12.33 2.36 -22.95
C ALA A 57 -11.01 1.88 -22.31
N ALA A 58 -10.81 2.12 -21.00
CA ALA A 58 -9.63 1.63 -20.28
C ALA A 58 -9.68 0.14 -19.90
N LEU A 59 -10.85 -0.52 -20.01
CA LEU A 59 -10.99 -1.94 -19.73
C LEU A 59 -10.67 -2.77 -20.96
N TYR A 60 -9.89 -3.84 -20.76
CA TYR A 60 -9.72 -4.86 -21.78
C TYR A 60 -10.98 -5.74 -21.86
N LEU A 61 -11.58 -5.79 -23.05
CA LEU A 61 -12.68 -6.67 -23.39
C LEU A 61 -12.35 -7.34 -24.74
N PRO A 62 -12.23 -8.68 -24.80
CA PRO A 62 -11.97 -9.39 -26.05
C PRO A 62 -13.03 -9.07 -27.11
N GLU A 63 -12.61 -8.94 -28.36
CA GLU A 63 -13.55 -8.74 -29.46
C GLU A 63 -14.50 -9.93 -29.62
N PRO A 64 -15.79 -9.69 -29.91
CA PRO A 64 -16.79 -10.73 -30.12
C PRO A 64 -16.62 -11.32 -31.53
N VAL A 65 -15.53 -12.07 -31.74
CA VAL A 65 -15.26 -12.79 -32.99
C VAL A 65 -15.77 -14.24 -32.91
N PRO A 66 -16.18 -14.86 -34.03
CA PRO A 66 -16.52 -16.28 -34.09
C PRO A 66 -15.43 -17.17 -33.46
N PHE A 67 -15.81 -18.34 -32.96
CA PHE A 67 -14.83 -19.26 -32.40
C PHE A 67 -13.88 -19.76 -33.48
N ALA A 68 -12.58 -19.73 -33.15
CA ALA A 68 -11.51 -20.41 -33.85
C ALA A 68 -10.59 -21.01 -32.78
N PRO A 69 -9.99 -22.20 -32.99
CA PRO A 69 -9.06 -22.80 -32.05
C PRO A 69 -7.92 -21.85 -31.67
N PHE A 70 -7.54 -21.86 -30.40
CA PHE A 70 -6.43 -21.07 -29.84
C PHE A 70 -5.80 -21.81 -28.66
N ALA A 71 -4.62 -21.37 -28.25
CA ALA A 71 -3.91 -21.92 -27.09
C ALA A 71 -4.11 -21.03 -25.86
N VAL A 72 -4.22 -21.66 -24.69
CA VAL A 72 -4.17 -20.98 -23.40
C VAL A 72 -2.85 -21.30 -22.67
N PRO A 73 -2.43 -20.43 -21.73
CA PRO A 73 -1.19 -20.67 -20.99
C PRO A 73 -1.32 -21.93 -20.14
N HIS A 74 -0.29 -22.77 -20.17
CA HIS A 74 -0.23 -24.02 -19.43
C HIS A 74 1.20 -24.29 -18.97
N SER A 75 1.34 -24.99 -17.84
CA SER A 75 2.62 -25.39 -17.28
C SER A 75 2.50 -26.79 -16.67
N ALA A 76 3.56 -27.59 -16.80
CA ALA A 76 3.66 -28.88 -16.12
C ALA A 76 3.93 -28.74 -14.61
N ALA A 77 4.50 -27.62 -14.19
CA ALA A 77 4.76 -27.25 -12.80
C ALA A 77 4.13 -25.87 -12.50
N PRO A 78 2.80 -25.79 -12.43
CA PRO A 78 2.11 -24.52 -12.22
C PRO A 78 2.30 -24.03 -10.78
N ARG A 79 2.49 -22.73 -10.59
CA ARG A 79 2.40 -22.05 -9.28
C ARG A 79 0.93 -21.85 -8.89
N ALA A 80 0.07 -21.57 -9.85
CA ALA A 80 -1.36 -21.37 -9.64
C ALA A 80 -2.22 -22.28 -10.55
N SER A 81 -3.29 -22.85 -10.01
CA SER A 81 -4.31 -23.56 -10.77
C SER A 81 -5.57 -22.71 -10.85
N VAL A 82 -5.90 -22.25 -12.05
CA VAL A 82 -7.14 -21.50 -12.32
C VAL A 82 -8.27 -22.49 -12.56
N VAL A 83 -9.24 -22.51 -11.66
CA VAL A 83 -10.43 -23.38 -11.72
C VAL A 83 -11.60 -22.55 -12.20
N ILE A 84 -12.17 -22.95 -13.34
CA ILE A 84 -13.30 -22.27 -13.98
C ILE A 84 -14.49 -23.24 -14.04
N PRO A 85 -15.50 -23.09 -13.15
CA PRO A 85 -16.73 -23.87 -13.24
C PRO A 85 -17.59 -23.37 -14.41
N VAL A 86 -18.17 -24.29 -15.18
CA VAL A 86 -18.98 -23.97 -16.36
C VAL A 86 -20.26 -24.78 -16.34
N TYR A 87 -21.38 -24.14 -16.66
CA TYR A 87 -22.64 -24.80 -16.99
C TYR A 87 -23.34 -24.01 -18.09
N ASN A 88 -23.24 -24.51 -19.32
CA ASN A 88 -23.63 -23.83 -20.57
C ASN A 88 -22.90 -22.48 -20.76
N GLN A 89 -23.47 -21.62 -21.59
CA GLN A 89 -22.98 -20.27 -21.90
C GLN A 89 -21.57 -20.29 -22.51
N CYS A 90 -21.34 -21.19 -23.46
CA CYS A 90 -20.03 -21.37 -24.12
C CYS A 90 -19.35 -20.06 -24.51
N ALA A 91 -20.11 -19.10 -25.08
CA ALA A 91 -19.59 -17.80 -25.49
C ALA A 91 -18.88 -17.03 -24.35
N HIS A 92 -19.43 -17.04 -23.14
CA HIS A 92 -18.81 -16.39 -21.98
C HIS A 92 -17.50 -17.08 -21.59
N THR A 93 -17.51 -18.41 -21.52
CA THR A 93 -16.32 -19.20 -21.21
C THR A 93 -15.21 -18.95 -22.23
N VAL A 94 -15.54 -18.91 -23.53
CA VAL A 94 -14.59 -18.58 -24.60
C VAL A 94 -14.03 -17.17 -24.43
N THR A 95 -14.85 -16.18 -24.09
CA THR A 95 -14.37 -14.81 -23.80
C THR A 95 -13.40 -14.79 -22.61
N CYS A 96 -13.72 -15.50 -21.52
CA CYS A 96 -12.84 -15.62 -20.36
C CYS A 96 -11.49 -16.25 -20.74
N LEU A 97 -11.51 -17.37 -21.47
CA LEU A 97 -10.28 -18.05 -21.91
C LEU A 97 -9.45 -17.21 -22.89
N ARG A 98 -10.09 -16.45 -23.78
CA ARG A 98 -9.41 -15.49 -24.66
C ARG A 98 -8.70 -14.39 -23.87
N ALA A 99 -9.32 -13.89 -22.80
CA ALA A 99 -8.68 -12.90 -21.95
C ALA A 99 -7.43 -13.44 -21.25
N LEU A 100 -7.50 -14.68 -20.76
CA LEU A 100 -6.34 -15.38 -20.18
C LEU A 100 -5.24 -15.65 -21.21
N ALA A 101 -5.60 -15.93 -22.47
CA ALA A 101 -4.64 -16.16 -23.56
C ALA A 101 -3.99 -14.86 -24.07
N ALA A 102 -4.73 -13.75 -24.15
CA ALA A 102 -4.22 -12.49 -24.67
C ALA A 102 -3.20 -11.81 -23.75
N HIS A 103 -3.39 -11.96 -22.43
CA HIS A 103 -2.53 -11.36 -21.42
C HIS A 103 -2.12 -12.40 -20.37
N PRO A 104 -1.24 -13.36 -20.75
CA PRO A 104 -0.78 -14.38 -19.84
C PRO A 104 -0.03 -13.75 -18.65
N PRO A 105 -0.24 -14.24 -17.42
CA PRO A 105 0.51 -13.79 -16.26
C PRO A 105 1.97 -14.25 -16.33
N GLN A 106 2.85 -13.59 -15.57
CA GLN A 106 4.25 -14.02 -15.43
C GLN A 106 4.35 -15.32 -14.63
N ALA A 107 3.47 -15.51 -13.64
CA ALA A 107 3.41 -16.75 -12.88
C ALA A 107 3.02 -17.94 -13.77
N ALA A 108 3.78 -19.04 -13.64
CA ALA A 108 3.42 -20.31 -14.26
C ALA A 108 2.05 -20.78 -13.75
N MET A 109 1.13 -21.11 -14.66
CA MET A 109 -0.23 -21.52 -14.31
C MET A 109 -0.73 -22.68 -15.15
N GLU A 110 -1.80 -23.31 -14.67
CA GLU A 110 -2.65 -24.20 -15.45
C GLU A 110 -4.11 -23.75 -15.37
N ILE A 111 -4.89 -24.06 -16.39
CA ILE A 111 -6.32 -23.73 -16.43
C ILE A 111 -7.11 -25.04 -16.48
N ILE A 112 -7.98 -25.21 -15.49
CA ILE A 112 -8.87 -26.36 -15.33
C ILE A 112 -10.30 -25.85 -15.50
N VAL A 113 -10.95 -26.24 -16.58
CA VAL A 113 -12.39 -26.01 -16.76
C VAL A 113 -13.13 -27.23 -16.26
N VAL A 114 -14.06 -27.01 -15.32
CA VAL A 114 -14.96 -28.05 -14.82
C VAL A 114 -16.35 -27.79 -15.37
N ASP A 115 -16.71 -28.55 -16.39
CA ASP A 115 -18.02 -28.53 -17.00
C ASP A 115 -19.00 -29.39 -16.19
N ASP A 116 -19.98 -28.73 -15.58
CA ASP A 116 -20.99 -29.30 -14.70
C ASP A 116 -22.17 -29.92 -15.45
N GLY A 117 -21.88 -30.59 -16.57
CA GLY A 117 -22.88 -31.29 -17.39
C GLY A 117 -23.61 -30.37 -18.38
N SER A 118 -22.89 -29.46 -19.05
CA SER A 118 -23.42 -28.57 -20.09
C SER A 118 -24.08 -29.37 -21.22
N CYS A 119 -25.13 -28.78 -21.79
CA CYS A 119 -25.94 -29.34 -22.87
C CYS A 119 -25.93 -28.50 -24.15
N ASP A 120 -25.15 -27.41 -24.18
CA ASP A 120 -24.89 -26.58 -25.35
C ASP A 120 -23.57 -26.97 -26.04
N GLU A 121 -23.02 -26.11 -26.90
CA GLU A 121 -21.80 -26.36 -27.66
C GLU A 121 -20.50 -26.41 -26.83
N THR A 122 -20.57 -26.15 -25.51
CA THR A 122 -19.43 -25.98 -24.60
C THR A 122 -18.38 -27.09 -24.74
N GLU A 123 -18.77 -28.35 -24.62
CA GLU A 123 -17.82 -29.47 -24.71
C GLU A 123 -17.10 -29.49 -26.05
N SER A 124 -17.85 -29.44 -27.15
CA SER A 124 -17.31 -29.51 -28.51
C SER A 124 -16.37 -28.35 -28.83
N THR A 125 -16.64 -27.16 -28.26
CA THR A 125 -15.81 -25.97 -28.44
C THR A 125 -14.56 -26.02 -27.57
N LEU A 126 -14.69 -26.34 -26.28
CA LEU A 126 -13.57 -26.25 -25.34
C LEU A 126 -12.53 -27.36 -25.53
N LEU A 127 -12.91 -28.52 -26.08
CA LEU A 127 -11.96 -29.56 -26.48
C LEU A 127 -11.00 -29.12 -27.61
N GLN A 128 -11.32 -28.05 -28.32
CA GLN A 128 -10.47 -27.47 -29.38
C GLN A 128 -9.49 -26.40 -28.86
N VAL A 129 -9.49 -26.10 -27.55
CA VAL A 129 -8.59 -25.11 -26.95
C VAL A 129 -7.32 -25.80 -26.46
N GLU A 130 -6.19 -25.49 -27.07
CA GLU A 130 -4.90 -26.12 -26.73
C GLU A 130 -4.40 -25.68 -25.36
N GLY A 131 -3.84 -26.63 -24.58
CA GLY A 131 -3.34 -26.38 -23.23
C GLY A 131 -4.40 -26.38 -22.13
N LEU A 132 -5.70 -26.44 -22.48
CA LEU A 132 -6.80 -26.48 -21.52
C LEU A 132 -6.95 -27.86 -20.88
N ARG A 133 -7.04 -27.91 -19.55
CA ARG A 133 -7.48 -29.14 -18.85
C ARG A 133 -8.99 -29.11 -18.68
N TYR A 134 -9.69 -29.80 -19.57
CA TYR A 134 -11.15 -29.90 -19.52
C TYR A 134 -11.61 -31.15 -18.74
N HIS A 135 -12.50 -30.98 -17.78
CA HIS A 135 -13.11 -32.06 -17.00
C HIS A 135 -14.63 -31.90 -17.02
N ARG A 136 -15.37 -32.95 -17.42
CA ARG A 136 -16.84 -32.93 -17.46
C ARG A 136 -17.43 -33.86 -16.41
N ARG A 137 -18.38 -33.32 -15.64
CA ARG A 137 -19.16 -34.05 -14.65
C ARG A 137 -20.34 -34.75 -15.30
N ARG A 138 -20.74 -35.90 -14.74
CA ARG A 138 -21.88 -36.69 -15.24
C ARG A 138 -23.23 -36.04 -14.96
N GLU A 139 -23.32 -35.33 -13.83
CA GLU A 139 -24.54 -34.70 -13.34
C GLU A 139 -24.23 -33.28 -12.89
N ASN A 140 -25.21 -32.38 -13.04
CA ASN A 140 -25.10 -31.00 -12.57
C ASN A 140 -25.19 -30.97 -11.04
N GLY A 141 -24.07 -30.63 -10.39
CA GLY A 141 -23.95 -30.51 -8.94
C GLY A 141 -23.83 -29.07 -8.44
N GLY A 142 -23.87 -28.08 -9.34
CA GLY A 142 -23.73 -26.68 -9.06
C GLY A 142 -22.28 -26.20 -8.92
N PHE A 143 -22.16 -24.89 -8.68
CA PHE A 143 -20.90 -24.16 -8.53
C PHE A 143 -19.96 -24.82 -7.52
N ILE A 144 -20.48 -25.15 -6.33
CA ILE A 144 -19.68 -25.71 -5.23
C ILE A 144 -19.01 -27.02 -5.64
N ALA A 145 -19.78 -27.94 -6.24
CA ALA A 145 -19.24 -29.24 -6.59
C ALA A 145 -18.27 -29.16 -7.78
N ALA A 146 -18.55 -28.31 -8.78
CA ALA A 146 -17.60 -28.05 -9.87
C ALA A 146 -16.27 -27.44 -9.37
N CYS A 147 -16.32 -26.47 -8.46
CA CYS A 147 -15.14 -25.88 -7.86
C CYS A 147 -14.33 -26.88 -7.02
N ASN A 148 -14.99 -27.70 -6.20
CA ASN A 148 -14.31 -28.71 -5.38
C ASN A 148 -13.65 -29.80 -6.23
N ASP A 149 -14.30 -30.26 -7.30
CA ASP A 149 -13.70 -31.21 -8.27
C ASP A 149 -12.47 -30.59 -8.94
N GLY A 150 -12.56 -29.32 -9.36
CA GLY A 150 -11.43 -28.59 -9.93
C GLY A 150 -10.26 -28.43 -8.95
N ALA A 151 -10.55 -28.14 -7.68
CA ALA A 151 -9.55 -28.04 -6.62
C ALA A 151 -8.87 -29.39 -6.34
N ALA A 152 -9.59 -30.50 -6.45
CA ALA A 152 -9.01 -31.84 -6.32
C ALA A 152 -8.06 -32.19 -7.48
N LEU A 153 -8.34 -31.69 -8.69
CA LEU A 153 -7.52 -31.89 -9.90
C LEU A 153 -6.32 -30.93 -10.01
N ALA A 154 -6.29 -29.88 -9.19
CA ALA A 154 -5.30 -28.81 -9.21
C ALA A 154 -3.93 -29.23 -8.66
N ARG A 155 -2.86 -28.77 -9.32
CA ARG A 155 -1.46 -29.04 -8.98
C ARG A 155 -0.73 -27.84 -8.38
N GLY A 156 -1.26 -26.63 -8.57
CA GLY A 156 -0.64 -25.39 -8.12
C GLY A 156 -0.62 -25.23 -6.60
N GLU A 157 0.33 -24.44 -6.11
CA GLU A 157 0.39 -24.02 -4.71
C GLU A 157 -0.84 -23.17 -4.33
N TYR A 158 -1.32 -22.36 -5.28
CA TYR A 158 -2.50 -21.51 -5.12
C TYR A 158 -3.66 -22.01 -5.98
N LEU A 159 -4.86 -22.03 -5.41
CA LEU A 159 -6.11 -22.23 -6.13
C LEU A 159 -6.69 -20.86 -6.47
N VAL A 160 -7.05 -20.66 -7.73
CA VAL A 160 -7.69 -19.44 -8.23
C VAL A 160 -9.06 -19.82 -8.76
N PHE A 161 -10.11 -19.46 -8.04
CA PHE A 161 -11.48 -19.66 -8.53
C PHE A 161 -11.89 -18.45 -9.36
N LEU A 162 -12.26 -18.71 -10.61
CA LEU A 162 -12.62 -17.68 -11.57
C LEU A 162 -13.91 -18.08 -12.29
N ASN A 163 -14.94 -17.24 -12.22
CA ASN A 163 -16.19 -17.50 -12.92
C ASN A 163 -16.01 -17.42 -14.45
N ASN A 164 -16.80 -18.21 -15.17
CA ASN A 164 -16.73 -18.25 -16.64
C ASN A 164 -17.25 -16.97 -17.33
N ASP A 165 -18.00 -16.12 -16.65
CA ASP A 165 -18.52 -14.83 -17.12
C ASP A 165 -17.64 -13.64 -16.70
N THR A 166 -16.34 -13.90 -16.55
CA THR A 166 -15.34 -12.88 -16.19
C THR A 166 -14.36 -12.60 -17.33
N VAL A 167 -13.79 -11.40 -17.30
CA VAL A 167 -12.71 -10.95 -18.18
C VAL A 167 -11.61 -10.39 -17.30
N PRO A 168 -10.62 -11.23 -16.92
CA PRO A 168 -9.48 -10.78 -16.15
C PRO A 168 -8.69 -9.70 -16.90
N GLN A 169 -8.26 -8.66 -16.17
CA GLN A 169 -7.50 -7.56 -16.75
C GLN A 169 -5.99 -7.87 -16.72
N PRO A 170 -5.16 -7.23 -17.57
CA PRO A 170 -3.72 -7.47 -17.60
C PRO A 170 -3.07 -7.39 -16.20
N GLY A 171 -2.25 -8.38 -15.86
CA GLY A 171 -1.50 -8.46 -14.59
C GLY A 171 -2.32 -8.89 -13.36
N TRP A 172 -3.62 -9.20 -13.50
CA TRP A 172 -4.49 -9.52 -12.36
C TRP A 172 -3.96 -10.64 -11.46
N LEU A 173 -3.54 -11.77 -12.04
CA LEU A 173 -3.12 -12.94 -11.28
C LEU A 173 -1.79 -12.69 -10.55
N ASP A 174 -0.83 -12.04 -11.21
CA ASP A 174 0.46 -11.71 -10.60
C ASP A 174 0.24 -10.82 -9.36
N ARG A 175 -0.66 -9.84 -9.43
CA ARG A 175 -1.03 -9.00 -8.28
C ARG A 175 -1.69 -9.78 -7.14
N LEU A 176 -2.54 -10.76 -7.44
CA LEU A 176 -3.12 -11.64 -6.41
C LEU A 176 -2.02 -12.47 -5.72
N LEU A 177 -1.10 -13.05 -6.48
CA LEU A 177 -0.03 -13.89 -5.96
C LEU A 177 1.04 -13.09 -5.19
N ASP A 178 1.41 -11.91 -5.68
CA ASP A 178 2.36 -11.00 -5.01
C ASP A 178 1.84 -10.56 -3.63
N THR A 179 0.52 -10.49 -3.47
CA THR A 179 -0.10 -10.13 -2.19
C THR A 179 0.24 -11.13 -1.09
N PHE A 180 0.32 -12.44 -1.39
CA PHE A 180 0.70 -13.45 -0.39
C PHE A 180 2.17 -13.33 0.03
N ALA A 181 3.06 -12.95 -0.88
CA ALA A 181 4.45 -12.69 -0.55
C ALA A 181 4.61 -11.43 0.31
N ALA A 182 3.87 -10.36 -0.02
CA ALA A 182 3.91 -9.09 0.70
C ALA A 182 3.17 -9.13 2.06
N ARG A 183 2.20 -10.03 2.22
CA ARG A 183 1.37 -10.19 3.42
C ARG A 183 1.36 -11.64 3.89
N PRO A 184 2.34 -12.06 4.72
CA PRO A 184 2.40 -13.44 5.22
C PRO A 184 1.16 -13.90 6.00
N GLY A 185 0.36 -12.97 6.53
CA GLY A 185 -0.92 -13.26 7.19
C GLY A 185 -2.11 -13.51 6.24
N ALA A 186 -1.95 -13.30 4.92
CA ALA A 186 -3.03 -13.48 3.95
C ALA A 186 -3.40 -14.97 3.79
N GLY A 187 -4.70 -15.26 3.87
CA GLY A 187 -5.26 -16.59 3.61
C GLY A 187 -6.19 -16.64 2.40
N LEU A 188 -6.85 -15.54 2.06
CA LEU A 188 -7.68 -15.41 0.85
C LEU A 188 -7.49 -14.02 0.28
N VAL A 189 -7.22 -13.93 -1.03
CA VAL A 189 -7.10 -12.65 -1.73
C VAL A 189 -8.10 -12.60 -2.90
N GLY A 190 -9.01 -11.64 -2.88
CA GLY A 190 -9.96 -11.38 -3.96
C GLY A 190 -9.54 -10.23 -4.86
N ALA A 191 -9.95 -10.30 -6.12
CA ALA A 191 -9.81 -9.21 -7.08
C ALA A 191 -10.85 -8.10 -6.83
N GLN A 192 -10.55 -6.88 -7.27
CA GLN A 192 -11.58 -5.84 -7.42
C GLN A 192 -12.42 -6.16 -8.65
N LEU A 193 -13.73 -6.33 -8.43
CA LEU A 193 -14.67 -6.67 -9.48
C LEU A 193 -15.27 -5.41 -10.08
N ILE A 194 -15.33 -5.36 -11.41
CA ILE A 194 -15.77 -4.19 -12.17
C ILE A 194 -16.90 -4.61 -13.12
N TYR A 195 -17.93 -3.79 -13.24
CA TYR A 195 -18.98 -3.97 -14.23
C TYR A 195 -18.45 -3.70 -15.65
N PRO A 196 -19.07 -4.26 -16.71
CA PRO A 196 -18.65 -4.00 -18.10
C PRO A 196 -18.74 -2.53 -18.51
N ASP A 197 -19.50 -1.73 -17.76
CA ASP A 197 -19.64 -0.29 -17.97
C ASP A 197 -18.56 0.56 -17.26
N GLY A 198 -17.61 -0.07 -16.56
CA GLY A 198 -16.51 0.61 -15.87
C GLY A 198 -16.80 1.00 -14.41
N ARG A 199 -17.97 0.68 -13.87
CA ARG A 199 -18.27 0.94 -12.45
C ARG A 199 -17.78 -0.17 -11.55
N LEU A 200 -17.47 0.18 -10.31
CA LEU A 200 -17.12 -0.79 -9.29
C LEU A 200 -18.31 -1.71 -9.00
N GLN A 201 -18.10 -3.02 -9.06
CA GLN A 201 -19.06 -4.01 -8.58
C GLN A 201 -18.77 -4.34 -7.11
N GLU A 202 -17.50 -4.57 -6.79
CA GLU A 202 -17.06 -4.97 -5.46
C GLU A 202 -15.58 -4.65 -5.26
N ALA A 203 -15.26 -3.99 -4.15
CA ALA A 203 -13.89 -3.88 -3.64
C ALA A 203 -13.80 -4.63 -2.30
N GLY A 204 -14.13 -5.92 -2.27
CA GLY A 204 -14.40 -6.72 -1.06
C GLY A 204 -15.82 -6.53 -0.50
N GLY A 205 -16.21 -7.44 0.38
CA GLY A 205 -17.53 -7.50 0.98
C GLY A 205 -17.54 -7.26 2.49
N ILE A 206 -18.68 -6.79 2.99
CA ILE A 206 -19.00 -6.60 4.41
C ILE A 206 -20.05 -7.62 4.81
N VAL A 207 -19.88 -8.26 5.96
CA VAL A 207 -20.88 -9.15 6.56
C VAL A 207 -21.41 -8.52 7.84
N PHE A 208 -22.73 -8.45 7.95
CA PHE A 208 -23.40 -7.89 9.12
C PHE A 208 -23.79 -8.96 10.13
N SER A 209 -24.15 -8.53 11.34
CA SER A 209 -24.49 -9.39 12.47
C SER A 209 -25.68 -10.33 12.24
N ASP A 210 -26.52 -10.05 11.24
CA ASP A 210 -27.66 -10.89 10.86
C ASP A 210 -27.33 -11.85 9.70
N GLY A 211 -26.03 -11.99 9.37
CA GLY A 211 -25.51 -12.78 8.27
C GLY A 211 -25.73 -12.17 6.88
N SER A 212 -26.36 -10.99 6.77
CA SER A 212 -26.49 -10.32 5.47
C SER A 212 -25.15 -9.77 4.99
N ALA A 213 -24.98 -9.73 3.67
CA ALA A 213 -23.74 -9.29 3.02
C ALA A 213 -23.93 -8.04 2.15
N HIS A 214 -22.86 -7.27 1.97
CA HIS A 214 -22.84 -6.09 1.11
C HIS A 214 -21.50 -5.92 0.40
N ASN A 215 -21.55 -5.88 -0.93
CA ASN A 215 -20.40 -5.54 -1.77
C ASN A 215 -20.04 -4.07 -1.58
N TYR A 216 -18.86 -3.82 -1.03
CA TYR A 216 -18.39 -2.47 -0.71
C TYR A 216 -18.03 -1.70 -1.98
N GLY A 217 -18.46 -0.44 -2.03
CA GLY A 217 -18.23 0.45 -3.17
C GLY A 217 -19.09 0.17 -4.41
N ARG A 218 -20.10 -0.71 -4.32
CA ARG A 218 -20.96 -1.08 -5.45
C ARG A 218 -21.57 0.13 -6.16
N PHE A 219 -21.44 0.16 -7.49
CA PHE A 219 -21.80 1.26 -8.41
C PHE A 219 -20.94 2.52 -8.28
N GLY A 220 -19.92 2.49 -7.43
CA GLY A 220 -18.92 3.53 -7.28
C GLY A 220 -17.90 3.54 -8.41
N ASP A 221 -16.87 4.32 -8.18
CA ASP A 221 -15.73 4.48 -9.05
C ASP A 221 -14.60 3.55 -8.56
N PRO A 222 -14.11 2.59 -9.37
CA PRO A 222 -13.07 1.66 -8.93
C PRO A 222 -11.76 2.34 -8.52
N ASP A 223 -11.51 3.54 -9.05
CA ASP A 223 -10.31 4.34 -8.80
C ASP A 223 -10.47 5.34 -7.64
N ASP A 224 -11.65 5.42 -7.00
CA ASP A 224 -11.84 6.26 -5.82
C ASP A 224 -10.89 5.80 -4.69
N PRO A 225 -10.16 6.72 -4.04
CA PRO A 225 -9.18 6.42 -3.00
C PRO A 225 -9.66 5.42 -1.94
N ARG A 226 -10.95 5.43 -1.59
CA ARG A 226 -11.55 4.50 -0.61
C ARG A 226 -11.51 3.03 -1.03
N TYR A 227 -11.44 2.77 -2.33
CA TYR A 227 -11.47 1.43 -2.93
C TYR A 227 -10.15 1.05 -3.62
N ALA A 228 -9.22 2.00 -3.76
CA ALA A 228 -7.99 1.86 -4.52
C ALA A 228 -6.77 1.41 -3.70
N CYS A 229 -6.94 1.00 -2.43
CA CYS A 229 -5.86 0.44 -1.61
C CYS A 229 -6.15 -0.98 -1.12
N LEU A 230 -5.09 -1.75 -0.85
CA LEU A 230 -5.19 -3.08 -0.28
C LEU A 230 -5.97 -3.01 1.02
N ARG A 231 -7.00 -3.85 1.16
CA ARG A 231 -7.90 -3.79 2.32
C ARG A 231 -8.24 -5.17 2.84
N GLU A 232 -8.35 -5.28 4.15
CA GLU A 232 -9.02 -6.42 4.76
C GLU A 232 -10.54 -6.35 4.50
N ALA A 233 -11.14 -7.48 4.17
CA ALA A 233 -12.57 -7.61 3.90
C ALA A 233 -13.15 -8.78 4.71
N ASP A 234 -14.46 -8.78 4.93
CA ASP A 234 -15.10 -9.91 5.59
C ASP A 234 -15.17 -11.13 4.67
N TYR A 235 -15.37 -10.88 3.37
CA TYR A 235 -15.34 -11.86 2.29
C TYR A 235 -14.98 -11.18 0.96
N CYS A 236 -14.65 -11.98 -0.04
CA CYS A 236 -14.57 -11.57 -1.44
C CYS A 236 -15.43 -12.54 -2.26
N SER A 237 -16.17 -12.03 -3.24
CA SER A 237 -17.06 -12.84 -4.08
C SER A 237 -16.29 -13.92 -4.83
N GLY A 238 -16.83 -15.15 -4.85
CA GLY A 238 -16.23 -16.32 -5.53
C GLY A 238 -15.99 -16.18 -7.04
N ALA A 239 -16.34 -15.03 -7.64
CA ALA A 239 -16.10 -14.72 -9.03
C ALA A 239 -14.62 -14.59 -9.40
N ALA A 240 -13.76 -14.14 -8.48
CA ALA A 240 -12.32 -14.08 -8.68
C ALA A 240 -11.58 -14.02 -7.33
N ILE A 241 -11.28 -15.19 -6.76
CA ILE A 241 -10.56 -15.33 -5.48
C ILE A 241 -9.39 -16.29 -5.59
N THR A 242 -8.36 -16.05 -4.80
CA THR A 242 -7.18 -16.90 -4.66
C THR A 242 -6.99 -17.34 -3.22
N VAL A 243 -6.67 -18.61 -3.02
CA VAL A 243 -6.44 -19.23 -1.70
C VAL A 243 -5.27 -20.22 -1.80
N PRO A 244 -4.36 -20.31 -0.80
CA PRO A 244 -3.37 -21.37 -0.75
C PRO A 244 -4.06 -22.74 -0.75
N ARG A 245 -3.64 -23.65 -1.63
CA ARG A 245 -4.26 -24.98 -1.79
C ARG A 245 -4.31 -25.73 -0.46
N ALA A 246 -3.22 -25.70 0.30
CA ALA A 246 -3.15 -26.34 1.62
C ALA A 246 -4.22 -25.80 2.59
N LEU A 247 -4.45 -24.49 2.60
CA LEU A 247 -5.45 -23.85 3.46
C LEU A 247 -6.88 -24.19 3.01
N PHE A 248 -7.15 -24.21 1.71
CA PHE A 248 -8.45 -24.61 1.17
C PHE A 248 -8.80 -26.05 1.53
N MET A 249 -7.83 -26.97 1.40
CA MET A 249 -7.99 -28.37 1.79
C MET A 249 -8.19 -28.52 3.30
N GLN A 250 -7.46 -27.77 4.11
CA GLN A 250 -7.64 -27.73 5.56
C GLN A 250 -9.03 -27.23 5.96
N ALA A 251 -9.59 -26.27 5.21
CA ALA A 251 -10.95 -25.77 5.43
C ALA A 251 -12.05 -26.75 4.99
N GLY A 252 -11.70 -27.86 4.32
CA GLY A 252 -12.66 -28.84 3.78
C GLY A 252 -13.25 -28.47 2.42
N GLY A 253 -12.65 -27.50 1.73
CA GLY A 253 -13.13 -26.95 0.46
C GLY A 253 -14.36 -26.05 0.62
N PHE A 254 -15.09 -25.83 -0.48
CA PHE A 254 -16.39 -25.14 -0.40
C PHE A 254 -17.41 -26.04 0.28
N ASP A 255 -18.06 -25.51 1.32
CA ASP A 255 -18.95 -26.26 2.19
C ASP A 255 -20.25 -26.66 1.46
N THR A 256 -20.50 -27.96 1.38
CA THR A 256 -21.62 -28.53 0.62
C THR A 256 -22.99 -28.22 1.22
N ARG A 257 -23.06 -27.71 2.47
CA ARG A 257 -24.32 -27.20 3.05
C ARG A 257 -24.95 -26.07 2.25
N TYR A 258 -24.16 -25.35 1.47
CA TYR A 258 -24.62 -24.24 0.64
C TYR A 258 -24.99 -24.66 -0.79
N ALA A 259 -24.90 -25.96 -1.13
CA ALA A 259 -25.23 -26.47 -2.45
C ALA A 259 -26.63 -26.03 -2.94
N PRO A 260 -26.77 -25.60 -4.21
CA PRO A 260 -25.75 -25.58 -5.25
C PRO A 260 -24.85 -24.31 -5.31
N ALA A 261 -25.26 -23.19 -4.69
CA ALA A 261 -24.54 -21.90 -4.73
C ALA A 261 -25.10 -20.87 -3.71
N TYR A 262 -24.41 -19.73 -3.60
CA TYR A 262 -24.54 -18.64 -2.63
C TYR A 262 -24.12 -18.96 -1.20
N TYR A 263 -23.32 -18.06 -0.60
CA TYR A 263 -22.67 -18.12 0.72
C TYR A 263 -21.45 -19.03 0.84
N GLU A 264 -21.10 -19.82 -0.17
CA GLU A 264 -19.88 -20.64 -0.18
C GLU A 264 -18.59 -19.81 -0.06
N ASP A 265 -18.55 -18.66 -0.72
CA ASP A 265 -17.42 -17.72 -0.69
C ASP A 265 -17.31 -17.02 0.67
N THR A 266 -18.45 -16.60 1.21
CA THR A 266 -18.58 -15.94 2.50
C THR A 266 -18.21 -16.90 3.63
N ASP A 267 -18.64 -18.16 3.53
CA ASP A 267 -18.30 -19.22 4.47
C ASP A 267 -16.81 -19.56 4.45
N LEU A 268 -16.23 -19.75 3.25
CA LEU A 268 -14.79 -19.98 3.09
C LEU A 268 -13.98 -18.82 3.71
N ALA A 269 -14.39 -17.58 3.47
CA ALA A 269 -13.73 -16.41 4.05
C ALA A 269 -13.79 -16.41 5.59
N PHE A 270 -14.92 -16.80 6.20
CA PHE A 270 -15.03 -16.94 7.64
C PHE A 270 -14.19 -18.11 8.18
N ALA A 271 -14.10 -19.23 7.45
CA ALA A 271 -13.22 -20.33 7.81
C ALA A 271 -11.73 -19.92 7.78
N VAL A 272 -11.31 -19.17 6.76
CA VAL A 272 -9.96 -18.60 6.67
C VAL A 272 -9.67 -17.67 7.86
N ARG A 273 -10.62 -16.82 8.24
CA ARG A 273 -10.49 -15.93 9.40
C ARG A 273 -10.43 -16.69 10.72
N ALA A 274 -11.25 -17.74 10.87
CA ALA A 274 -11.22 -18.61 12.05
C ALA A 274 -9.87 -19.34 12.19
N ALA A 275 -9.14 -19.57 11.10
CA ALA A 275 -7.77 -20.10 11.09
C ALA A 275 -6.70 -19.03 11.41
N GLY A 276 -7.09 -17.82 11.82
CA GLY A 276 -6.17 -16.72 12.15
C GLY A 276 -5.50 -16.09 10.93
N ARG A 277 -6.10 -16.23 9.74
CA ARG A 277 -5.60 -15.65 8.49
C ARG A 277 -6.49 -14.49 8.02
N GLN A 278 -5.92 -13.61 7.20
CA GLN A 278 -6.61 -12.44 6.68
C GLN A 278 -7.29 -12.73 5.34
N VAL A 279 -8.44 -12.07 5.14
CA VAL A 279 -9.13 -12.01 3.85
C VAL A 279 -8.89 -10.62 3.28
N LEU A 280 -8.26 -10.52 2.11
CA LEU A 280 -7.83 -9.26 1.52
C LEU A 280 -8.48 -9.03 0.16
N CYS A 281 -8.82 -7.78 -0.16
CA CYS A 281 -9.17 -7.35 -1.51
C CYS A 281 -7.98 -6.58 -2.11
N GLN A 282 -7.48 -7.03 -3.27
CA GLN A 282 -6.35 -6.43 -3.98
C GLN A 282 -6.85 -5.60 -5.18
N PRO A 283 -6.93 -4.26 -5.07
CA PRO A 283 -7.50 -3.42 -6.13
C PRO A 283 -6.63 -3.24 -7.37
N ALA A 284 -5.34 -3.60 -7.30
CA ALA A 284 -4.50 -3.70 -8.50
C ALA A 284 -4.79 -4.98 -9.31
N ALA A 285 -5.47 -5.97 -8.72
CA ALA A 285 -5.99 -7.13 -9.44
C ALA A 285 -7.43 -6.85 -9.86
N ARG A 286 -7.64 -6.47 -11.13
CA ARG A 286 -8.96 -6.13 -11.66
C ARG A 286 -9.53 -7.26 -12.50
N VAL A 287 -10.81 -7.54 -12.30
CA VAL A 287 -11.56 -8.49 -13.10
C VAL A 287 -12.89 -7.86 -13.48
N VAL A 288 -13.19 -7.80 -14.78
CA VAL A 288 -14.51 -7.40 -15.24
C VAL A 288 -15.44 -8.60 -15.12
N HIS A 289 -16.59 -8.43 -14.49
CA HIS A 289 -17.56 -9.49 -14.30
C HIS A 289 -18.85 -9.11 -15.01
N LEU A 290 -19.27 -9.92 -16.00
CA LEU A 290 -20.37 -9.62 -16.92
C LEU A 290 -21.78 -9.79 -16.29
N GLU A 291 -21.90 -9.64 -14.96
CA GLU A 291 -23.08 -9.93 -14.11
C GLU A 291 -24.41 -9.55 -14.81
N GLY A 292 -25.12 -10.56 -15.32
CA GLY A 292 -26.37 -10.35 -16.07
C GLY A 292 -27.00 -11.58 -16.73
N VAL A 293 -26.35 -12.75 -16.71
CA VAL A 293 -26.76 -13.92 -17.52
C VAL A 293 -27.18 -15.14 -16.69
N THR A 294 -26.74 -15.31 -15.44
CA THR A 294 -26.93 -16.57 -14.68
C THR A 294 -27.79 -16.51 -13.41
N ALA A 295 -28.32 -15.36 -12.99
CA ALA A 295 -29.24 -15.33 -11.83
C ALA A 295 -30.46 -14.44 -12.07
N GLY A 296 -31.59 -15.10 -12.39
CA GLY A 296 -32.92 -14.51 -12.50
C GLY A 296 -33.26 -13.52 -11.38
N THR A 297 -34.09 -12.54 -11.68
CA THR A 297 -34.43 -11.41 -10.80
C THR A 297 -35.55 -11.71 -9.82
N ASP A 298 -36.06 -12.94 -9.77
CA ASP A 298 -37.18 -13.33 -8.93
C ASP A 298 -36.69 -13.89 -7.59
N LEU A 299 -37.24 -13.38 -6.49
CA LEU A 299 -36.93 -13.81 -5.12
C LEU A 299 -37.84 -14.98 -4.68
N GLY A 300 -38.91 -15.26 -5.43
CA GLY A 300 -39.86 -16.34 -5.17
C GLY A 300 -39.55 -17.66 -5.89
N SER A 301 -38.68 -17.65 -6.89
CA SER A 301 -38.26 -18.85 -7.65
C SER A 301 -36.88 -18.68 -8.30
N GLY A 302 -36.08 -19.76 -8.38
CA GLY A 302 -34.75 -19.77 -9.02
C GLY A 302 -33.57 -19.69 -8.04
N VAL A 303 -32.35 -19.56 -8.59
CA VAL A 303 -31.06 -19.67 -7.86
C VAL A 303 -30.98 -18.70 -6.66
N LYS A 304 -31.65 -17.53 -6.69
CA LYS A 304 -31.66 -16.57 -5.57
C LYS A 304 -32.49 -16.98 -4.35
N ALA A 305 -33.40 -17.95 -4.47
CA ALA A 305 -34.10 -18.52 -3.32
C ALA A 305 -33.10 -19.20 -2.35
N TYR A 306 -32.01 -19.79 -2.90
CA TYR A 306 -30.93 -20.34 -2.10
C TYR A 306 -30.22 -19.28 -1.25
N GLN A 307 -30.15 -18.02 -1.71
CA GLN A 307 -29.52 -16.95 -0.93
C GLN A 307 -30.23 -16.71 0.41
N VAL A 308 -31.56 -16.83 0.47
CA VAL A 308 -32.32 -16.65 1.73
C VAL A 308 -32.12 -17.84 2.66
N ARG A 309 -32.23 -19.07 2.13
CA ARG A 309 -32.00 -20.31 2.89
C ARG A 309 -30.57 -20.36 3.44
N ASN A 310 -29.58 -20.17 2.56
CA ASN A 310 -28.16 -20.30 2.87
C ASN A 310 -27.68 -19.22 3.84
N ARG A 311 -28.29 -18.03 3.80
CA ARG A 311 -28.07 -17.01 4.83
C ARG A 311 -28.39 -17.52 6.23
N ALA A 312 -29.52 -18.23 6.41
CA ALA A 312 -29.89 -18.76 7.72
C ALA A 312 -28.93 -19.86 8.18
N ILE A 313 -28.51 -20.73 7.26
CA ILE A 313 -27.49 -21.76 7.53
C ILE A 313 -26.16 -21.12 7.95
N PHE A 314 -25.71 -20.11 7.22
CA PHE A 314 -24.49 -19.36 7.51
C PHE A 314 -24.60 -18.64 8.87
N ALA A 315 -25.73 -17.99 9.12
CA ALA A 315 -25.97 -17.28 10.37
C ALA A 315 -25.94 -18.19 11.60
N GLU A 316 -26.48 -19.40 11.49
CA GLU A 316 -26.42 -20.39 12.57
C GLU A 316 -25.00 -20.94 12.76
N LYS A 317 -24.31 -21.33 11.66
CA LYS A 317 -22.94 -21.85 11.71
C LYS A 317 -21.96 -20.86 12.36
N TRP A 318 -22.08 -19.57 12.02
CA TRP A 318 -21.16 -18.52 12.44
C TRP A 318 -21.74 -17.58 13.50
N ARG A 319 -22.76 -18.02 14.25
CA ARG A 319 -23.49 -17.19 15.23
C ARG A 319 -22.57 -16.40 16.17
N GLU A 320 -21.54 -17.05 16.69
CA GLU A 320 -20.56 -16.42 17.60
C GLU A 320 -19.71 -15.36 16.89
N ALA A 321 -19.18 -15.68 15.70
CA ALA A 321 -18.39 -14.73 14.91
C ALA A 321 -19.23 -13.53 14.44
N LEU A 322 -20.50 -13.76 14.09
CA LEU A 322 -21.43 -12.72 13.66
C LEU A 322 -21.86 -11.80 14.80
N ALA A 323 -21.84 -12.25 16.05
CA ALA A 323 -22.12 -11.38 17.19
C ALA A 323 -21.14 -10.20 17.29
N ALA A 324 -19.91 -10.37 16.79
CA ALA A 324 -18.91 -9.31 16.70
C ALA A 324 -19.05 -8.44 15.44
N GLN A 325 -19.95 -8.75 14.50
CA GLN A 325 -20.10 -8.00 13.25
C GLN A 325 -21.01 -6.76 13.39
N PRO A 326 -20.86 -5.76 12.51
CA PRO A 326 -21.67 -4.55 12.57
C PRO A 326 -23.16 -4.83 12.32
N SER A 327 -24.01 -3.96 12.86
CA SER A 327 -25.45 -3.98 12.56
C SER A 327 -25.69 -3.72 11.07
N PRO A 328 -26.70 -4.34 10.43
CA PRO A 328 -27.12 -4.02 9.06
C PRO A 328 -27.53 -2.57 8.82
N ARG A 329 -27.78 -1.81 9.91
CA ARG A 329 -28.09 -0.38 9.88
C ARG A 329 -26.86 0.53 9.93
N ALA A 330 -25.68 -0.03 10.18
CA ALA A 330 -24.44 0.72 10.22
C ALA A 330 -24.15 1.36 8.86
N ASP A 331 -23.48 2.51 8.88
CA ASP A 331 -22.96 3.11 7.67
C ASP A 331 -21.97 2.14 7.00
N PRO A 332 -22.08 1.85 5.70
CA PRO A 332 -21.19 0.90 5.02
C PRO A 332 -19.71 1.27 5.06
N GLU A 333 -19.35 2.56 5.08
CA GLU A 333 -17.95 2.99 5.14
C GLU A 333 -17.38 2.77 6.55
N ALA A 334 -18.18 2.99 7.60
CA ALA A 334 -17.83 2.64 8.97
C ALA A 334 -17.83 1.12 9.22
N ALA A 335 -18.75 0.38 8.60
CA ALA A 335 -18.86 -1.06 8.74
C ALA A 335 -17.71 -1.81 8.03
N ALA A 336 -17.19 -1.26 6.93
CA ALA A 336 -16.09 -1.84 6.17
C ALA A 336 -14.76 -1.85 6.93
N ASP A 337 -14.54 -0.90 7.84
CA ASP A 337 -13.32 -0.84 8.65
C ASP A 337 -13.58 -0.13 9.98
N ARG A 338 -13.41 -0.89 11.06
CA ARG A 338 -13.72 -0.55 12.46
C ARG A 338 -12.50 -0.08 13.25
N ARG A 339 -11.34 -0.01 12.60
CA ARG A 339 -10.06 0.38 13.21
C ARG A 339 -10.02 1.87 13.50
N ALA A 340 -9.13 2.27 14.41
CA ALA A 340 -8.81 3.67 14.65
C ALA A 340 -8.36 4.33 13.33
N ARG A 341 -8.90 5.50 13.01
CA ARG A 341 -8.69 6.18 11.73
C ARG A 341 -7.82 7.41 11.89
N LEU A 342 -6.69 7.41 11.20
CA LEU A 342 -5.74 8.51 11.23
C LEU A 342 -5.66 9.18 9.87
N LEU A 343 -5.71 10.51 9.88
CA LEU A 343 -5.34 11.33 8.74
C LEU A 343 -3.86 11.70 8.86
N ILE A 344 -3.10 11.53 7.78
CA ILE A 344 -1.73 12.01 7.67
C ILE A 344 -1.64 12.97 6.48
N VAL A 345 -1.07 14.15 6.73
CA VAL A 345 -0.90 15.20 5.74
C VAL A 345 0.56 15.62 5.71
N ASP A 346 1.17 15.62 4.53
CA ASP A 346 2.47 16.25 4.28
C ASP A 346 2.39 17.11 3.02
N SER A 347 3.41 17.91 2.73
CA SER A 347 3.43 18.81 1.58
C SER A 347 3.24 18.10 0.24
N ALA A 348 3.70 16.86 0.12
CA ALA A 348 3.59 16.03 -1.07
C ALA A 348 3.65 14.54 -0.70
N THR A 349 3.30 13.66 -1.64
CA THR A 349 3.43 12.20 -1.44
C THR A 349 4.88 11.80 -1.16
N PRO A 350 5.16 11.05 -0.08
CA PRO A 350 6.52 10.69 0.31
C PRO A 350 7.20 9.81 -0.74
N ARG A 351 8.45 10.13 -1.06
CA ARG A 351 9.30 9.36 -1.98
C ARG A 351 10.43 8.72 -1.19
N ALA A 352 10.19 7.51 -0.67
CA ALA A 352 11.09 6.83 0.27
C ALA A 352 12.53 6.62 -0.26
N ASP A 353 12.71 6.61 -1.59
CA ASP A 353 13.98 6.48 -2.28
C ASP A 353 14.69 7.82 -2.56
N ARG A 354 14.14 8.95 -2.08
CA ARG A 354 14.68 10.31 -2.30
C ARG A 354 15.22 10.97 -1.05
N ASP A 355 14.60 10.75 0.10
CA ASP A 355 14.99 11.40 1.35
C ASP A 355 14.52 10.64 2.61
N SER A 356 15.19 10.93 3.72
CA SER A 356 14.96 10.27 5.01
C SER A 356 13.58 10.57 5.60
N ALA A 357 13.04 11.77 5.40
CA ALA A 357 11.75 12.15 5.96
C ALA A 357 10.62 11.36 5.28
N SER A 358 10.70 11.23 3.96
CA SER A 358 9.81 10.39 3.17
C SER A 358 9.86 8.92 3.61
N LEU A 359 11.05 8.35 3.80
CA LEU A 359 11.21 6.96 4.29
C LEU A 359 10.59 6.79 5.68
N ARG A 360 10.87 7.72 6.60
CA ARG A 360 10.28 7.74 7.95
C ARG A 360 8.75 7.77 7.89
N LEU A 361 8.17 8.63 7.06
CA LEU A 361 6.71 8.76 6.94
C LEU A 361 6.06 7.48 6.39
N VAL A 362 6.67 6.85 5.39
CA VAL A 362 6.21 5.55 4.85
C VAL A 362 6.27 4.46 5.92
N ASN A 363 7.37 4.39 6.68
CA ASN A 363 7.52 3.42 7.76
C ASN A 363 6.56 3.69 8.93
N LEU A 364 6.24 4.96 9.22
CA LEU A 364 5.22 5.32 10.20
C LEU A 364 3.84 4.81 9.78
N MET A 365 3.46 5.03 8.52
CA MET A 365 2.18 4.53 7.99
C MET A 365 2.08 3.01 8.03
N GLN A 366 3.19 2.33 7.74
CA GLN A 366 3.26 0.87 7.88
C GLN A 366 3.10 0.44 9.34
N LEU A 367 3.83 1.07 10.27
CA LEU A 367 3.75 0.75 11.69
C LEU A 367 2.32 0.96 12.24
N LEU A 368 1.67 2.05 11.85
CA LEU A 368 0.26 2.30 12.19
C LEU A 368 -0.66 1.19 11.67
N GLY A 369 -0.44 0.71 10.44
CA GLY A 369 -1.17 -0.44 9.90
C GLY A 369 -0.92 -1.74 10.67
N GLN A 370 0.31 -1.98 11.14
CA GLN A 370 0.65 -3.14 11.98
C GLN A 370 0.01 -3.05 13.37
N GLU A 371 -0.16 -1.84 13.89
CA GLU A 371 -0.88 -1.54 15.13
C GLU A 371 -2.41 -1.54 14.97
N GLY A 372 -2.91 -2.03 13.83
CA GLY A 372 -4.33 -2.18 13.60
C GLY A 372 -5.05 -0.87 13.36
N ALA A 373 -4.36 0.20 12.93
CA ALA A 373 -4.98 1.45 12.54
C ALA A 373 -5.21 1.55 11.02
N ARG A 374 -6.21 2.33 10.63
CA ARG A 374 -6.50 2.68 9.24
C ARG A 374 -5.96 4.06 8.93
N VAL A 375 -5.00 4.12 8.01
CA VAL A 375 -4.35 5.37 7.63
C VAL A 375 -4.96 5.92 6.34
N THR A 376 -5.34 7.20 6.37
CA THR A 376 -5.60 8.02 5.19
C THR A 376 -4.44 8.99 5.00
N PHE A 377 -3.83 9.00 3.82
CA PHE A 377 -2.82 9.97 3.43
C PHE A 377 -3.38 10.98 2.43
N LEU A 378 -3.06 12.25 2.63
CA LEU A 378 -3.48 13.33 1.75
C LEU A 378 -2.33 14.34 1.57
N PRO A 379 -1.71 14.42 0.38
CA PRO A 379 -0.66 15.38 0.11
C PRO A 379 -1.24 16.78 -0.11
N ALA A 380 -0.62 17.82 0.45
CA ALA A 380 -1.11 19.20 0.33
C ALA A 380 -1.16 19.71 -1.13
N ASP A 381 -0.33 19.15 -2.02
CA ASP A 381 -0.33 19.44 -3.46
C ASP A 381 -1.36 18.64 -4.27
N PHE A 382 -2.11 17.74 -3.62
CA PHE A 382 -3.09 16.81 -4.21
C PHE A 382 -2.55 15.89 -5.32
N ASN A 383 -1.24 15.76 -5.47
CA ASN A 383 -0.65 15.00 -6.57
C ASN A 383 -0.61 13.49 -6.26
N HIS A 384 -1.05 12.65 -7.21
CA HIS A 384 -0.94 11.19 -7.09
C HIS A 384 0.53 10.72 -7.12
N ALA A 385 1.48 11.46 -7.69
CA ALA A 385 2.90 11.06 -7.70
C ALA A 385 3.20 9.64 -8.25
N GLY A 386 2.29 9.03 -9.02
CA GLY A 386 2.48 7.73 -9.68
C GLY A 386 2.81 6.58 -8.72
N ARG A 387 3.91 5.87 -9.00
CA ARG A 387 4.36 4.67 -8.26
C ARG A 387 4.45 4.85 -6.74
N TYR A 388 4.67 6.07 -6.26
CA TYR A 388 4.80 6.33 -4.82
C TYR A 388 3.45 6.24 -4.11
N THR A 389 2.37 6.75 -4.70
CA THR A 389 1.02 6.55 -4.14
C THR A 389 0.58 5.12 -4.29
N GLU A 390 0.87 4.47 -5.41
CA GLU A 390 0.58 3.04 -5.60
C GLU A 390 1.27 2.19 -4.52
N ALA A 391 2.52 2.49 -4.17
CA ALA A 391 3.22 1.81 -3.09
C ALA A 391 2.51 1.99 -1.73
N LEU A 392 2.04 3.20 -1.41
CA LEU A 392 1.25 3.44 -0.20
C LEU A 392 -0.09 2.70 -0.22
N GLN A 393 -0.77 2.66 -1.37
CA GLN A 393 -2.00 1.89 -1.56
C GLN A 393 -1.77 0.39 -1.35
N GLN A 394 -0.63 -0.16 -1.77
CA GLN A 394 -0.25 -1.56 -1.48
C GLN A 394 0.08 -1.80 0.00
N LEU A 395 0.53 -0.77 0.72
CA LEU A 395 0.62 -0.80 2.19
C LEU A 395 -0.76 -0.74 2.88
N GLY A 396 -1.84 -0.51 2.12
CA GLY A 396 -3.20 -0.39 2.62
C GLY A 396 -3.56 1.01 3.09
N VAL A 397 -2.77 2.02 2.70
CA VAL A 397 -3.03 3.43 2.98
C VAL A 397 -4.04 3.98 1.97
N GLU A 398 -5.10 4.59 2.45
CA GLU A 398 -6.08 5.31 1.62
C GLU A 398 -5.49 6.65 1.16
N CYS A 399 -5.12 6.78 -0.11
CA CYS A 399 -4.37 7.94 -0.62
C CYS A 399 -5.26 8.84 -1.46
N TRP A 400 -5.56 10.05 -0.96
CA TRP A 400 -6.38 11.02 -1.68
C TRP A 400 -5.53 11.90 -2.59
N HIS A 401 -6.07 12.22 -3.77
CA HIS A 401 -5.41 13.04 -4.78
C HIS A 401 -6.46 13.63 -5.74
N ALA A 402 -6.06 14.61 -6.55
CA ALA A 402 -6.91 15.13 -7.62
C ALA A 402 -7.23 14.02 -8.65
N PRO A 403 -8.45 13.97 -9.21
CA PRO A 403 -9.57 14.91 -9.02
C PRO A 403 -10.51 14.53 -7.86
N TYR A 404 -10.21 13.48 -7.08
CA TYR A 404 -11.06 13.03 -5.96
C TYR A 404 -11.12 14.02 -4.81
N ILE A 405 -10.09 14.88 -4.70
CA ILE A 405 -10.11 16.07 -3.88
C ILE A 405 -9.87 17.32 -4.73
N THR A 406 -10.67 18.36 -4.49
CA THR A 406 -10.53 19.69 -5.11
C THR A 406 -10.42 20.81 -4.08
N SER A 407 -10.88 20.57 -2.85
CA SER A 407 -10.80 21.52 -1.74
C SER A 407 -10.66 20.78 -0.42
N VAL A 408 -9.63 21.13 0.36
CA VAL A 408 -9.43 20.61 1.73
C VAL A 408 -10.68 20.83 2.58
N SER A 409 -11.28 22.01 2.50
CA SER A 409 -12.43 22.38 3.32
C SER A 409 -13.70 21.56 3.02
N ALA A 410 -13.97 21.30 1.74
CA ALA A 410 -15.11 20.48 1.32
C ALA A 410 -14.87 19.02 1.70
N TRP A 411 -13.66 18.53 1.47
CA TRP A 411 -13.27 17.17 1.80
C TRP A 411 -13.32 16.90 3.31
N LEU A 412 -12.76 17.79 4.14
CA LEU A 412 -12.83 17.65 5.60
C LEU A 412 -14.28 17.76 6.12
N ARG A 413 -15.15 18.53 5.47
CA ARG A 413 -16.56 18.58 5.87
C ARG A 413 -17.25 17.23 5.66
N GLU A 414 -16.88 16.49 4.62
CA GLU A 414 -17.43 15.17 4.31
C GLU A 414 -16.78 14.06 5.14
N HIS A 415 -15.45 14.06 5.25
CA HIS A 415 -14.68 12.95 5.82
C HIS A 415 -14.12 13.23 7.21
N GLY A 416 -13.98 14.49 7.62
CA GLY A 416 -13.25 14.90 8.82
C GLY A 416 -13.74 14.23 10.10
N ARG A 417 -15.06 14.02 10.22
CA ARG A 417 -15.67 13.37 11.38
C ARG A 417 -15.25 11.92 11.60
N ARG A 418 -14.67 11.25 10.61
CA ARG A 418 -14.26 9.85 10.71
C ARG A 418 -12.89 9.65 11.38
N PHE A 419 -12.12 10.71 11.62
CA PHE A 419 -10.75 10.60 12.12
C PHE A 419 -10.68 10.76 13.64
N ASP A 420 -9.90 9.90 14.28
CA ASP A 420 -9.57 9.95 15.71
C ASP A 420 -8.34 10.82 15.96
N ALA A 421 -7.42 10.88 14.98
CA ALA A 421 -6.25 11.74 15.01
C ALA A 421 -5.88 12.24 13.61
N ALA A 422 -5.22 13.40 13.55
CA ALA A 422 -4.63 13.96 12.35
C ALA A 422 -3.16 14.32 12.61
N VAL A 423 -2.24 13.64 11.93
CA VAL A 423 -0.81 13.97 11.91
C VAL A 423 -0.56 14.91 10.74
N VAL A 424 -0.11 16.13 11.02
CA VAL A 424 0.22 17.10 9.98
C VAL A 424 1.70 17.40 10.05
N CYS A 425 2.41 17.17 8.95
CA CYS A 425 3.84 17.36 8.84
C CYS A 425 4.15 18.80 8.41
N ARG A 426 5.17 19.41 9.03
CA ARG A 426 5.72 20.75 8.73
C ARG A 426 4.82 21.92 9.13
N HIS A 427 5.43 22.97 9.67
CA HIS A 427 4.69 24.08 10.29
C HIS A 427 3.79 24.83 9.28
N TYR A 428 4.24 25.02 8.04
CA TYR A 428 3.48 25.76 7.04
C TYR A 428 2.24 24.98 6.56
N VAL A 429 2.29 23.64 6.52
CA VAL A 429 1.12 22.81 6.21
C VAL A 429 0.14 22.84 7.39
N LEU A 430 0.63 22.64 8.62
CA LEU A 430 -0.24 22.69 9.79
C LEU A 430 -0.93 24.05 9.95
N ARG A 431 -0.25 25.15 9.64
CA ARG A 431 -0.84 26.49 9.69
C ARG A 431 -2.06 26.65 8.79
N GLU A 432 -2.05 26.04 7.62
CA GLU A 432 -3.18 26.05 6.69
C GLU A 432 -4.30 25.09 7.12
N TRP A 433 -3.94 23.93 7.67
CA TRP A 433 -4.87 22.85 7.99
C TRP A 433 -5.54 22.97 9.35
N LEU A 434 -4.84 23.50 10.36
CA LEU A 434 -5.29 23.59 11.74
C LEU A 434 -6.70 24.20 11.91
N PRO A 435 -7.01 25.38 11.34
CA PRO A 435 -8.36 25.96 11.50
C PRO A 435 -9.45 25.10 10.84
N LEU A 436 -9.12 24.37 9.77
CA LEU A 436 -10.06 23.48 9.08
C LEU A 436 -10.30 22.19 9.87
N LEU A 437 -9.22 21.61 10.42
CA LEU A 437 -9.30 20.42 11.27
C LEU A 437 -10.11 20.71 12.54
N ARG A 438 -9.83 21.81 13.25
CA ARG A 438 -10.60 22.20 14.43
C ARG A 438 -12.08 22.43 14.13
N ARG A 439 -12.43 22.86 12.91
CA ARG A 439 -13.81 23.10 12.50
C ARG A 439 -14.55 21.84 12.06
N TYR A 440 -13.92 20.98 11.27
CA TYR A 440 -14.59 19.88 10.57
C TYR A 440 -14.24 18.48 11.09
N ALA A 441 -13.18 18.37 11.88
CA ALA A 441 -12.78 17.17 12.61
C ALA A 441 -12.51 17.52 14.10
N PRO A 442 -13.47 18.15 14.82
CA PRO A 442 -13.23 18.66 16.17
C PRO A 442 -12.90 17.57 17.20
N GLN A 443 -13.26 16.31 16.93
CA GLN A 443 -12.93 15.17 17.77
C GLN A 443 -11.51 14.63 17.53
N ALA A 444 -10.90 14.96 16.38
CA ALA A 444 -9.60 14.42 16.03
C ALA A 444 -8.50 15.12 16.84
N ARG A 445 -7.65 14.33 17.51
CA ARG A 445 -6.43 14.85 18.12
C ARG A 445 -5.47 15.31 17.02
N ILE A 446 -5.03 16.56 17.08
CA ILE A 446 -4.12 17.16 16.10
C ILE A 446 -2.69 17.00 16.60
N VAL A 447 -1.91 16.22 15.87
CA VAL A 447 -0.49 15.97 16.16
C VAL A 447 0.37 16.66 15.12
N PHE A 448 1.25 17.54 15.57
CA PHE A 448 2.21 18.21 14.70
C PHE A 448 3.47 17.37 14.58
N ASP A 449 3.84 16.93 13.37
CA ASP A 449 5.15 16.34 13.12
C ASP A 449 6.08 17.40 12.53
N THR A 450 7.12 17.80 13.28
CA THR A 450 8.04 18.84 12.82
C THR A 450 8.86 18.37 11.63
N VAL A 451 9.07 17.05 11.48
CA VAL A 451 10.08 16.41 10.62
C VAL A 451 11.51 16.75 11.06
N ASP A 452 11.80 18.04 11.18
CA ASP A 452 12.93 18.66 11.86
C ASP A 452 12.55 20.09 12.26
N LEU A 453 13.24 20.70 13.23
CA LEU A 453 13.02 22.11 13.54
C LEU A 453 13.59 23.00 12.42
N HIS A 454 12.70 23.49 11.54
CA HIS A 454 13.07 24.33 10.39
C HIS A 454 13.85 25.55 10.83
N TYR A 455 13.40 26.24 11.89
CA TYR A 455 14.07 27.45 12.36
C TYR A 455 15.49 27.18 12.86
N LEU A 456 15.72 26.03 13.50
CA LEU A 456 17.05 25.65 14.00
C LEU A 456 18.00 25.38 12.83
N ARG A 457 17.53 24.66 11.82
CA ARG A 457 18.29 24.38 10.60
C ARG A 457 18.65 25.66 9.83
N GLU A 458 17.66 26.52 9.61
CA GLU A 458 17.83 27.80 8.92
C GLU A 458 18.80 28.72 9.67
N ARG A 459 18.70 28.79 11.00
CA ARG A 459 19.60 29.60 11.83
C ARG A 459 21.05 29.10 11.73
N ARG A 460 21.30 27.80 11.91
CA ARG A 460 22.65 27.20 11.80
C ARG A 460 23.25 27.44 10.40
N GLY A 461 22.44 27.33 9.35
CA GLY A 461 22.87 27.63 7.98
C GLY A 461 23.21 29.11 7.77
N ALA A 462 22.41 30.02 8.33
CA ALA A 462 22.65 31.46 8.28
C ALA A 462 23.93 31.87 9.04
N GLU A 463 24.17 31.27 10.21
CA GLU A 463 25.37 31.48 11.02
C GLU A 463 26.63 31.01 10.29
N LEU A 464 26.59 29.82 9.67
CA LEU A 464 27.70 29.30 8.87
C LEU A 464 27.99 30.16 7.64
N ALA A 465 26.94 30.66 6.98
CA ALA A 465 27.07 31.55 5.82
C ALA A 465 27.45 33.00 6.20
N GLY A 466 27.32 33.38 7.47
CA GLY A 466 27.48 34.76 7.93
C GLY A 466 26.47 35.74 7.34
N ASP A 467 25.24 35.30 7.02
CA ASP A 467 24.23 36.09 6.30
C ASP A 467 23.10 36.62 7.23
N PRO A 468 23.05 37.94 7.50
CA PRO A 468 22.02 38.54 8.37
C PRO A 468 20.59 38.46 7.81
N ALA A 469 20.42 38.39 6.49
CA ALA A 469 19.10 38.27 5.87
C ALA A 469 18.51 36.87 6.07
N LEU A 470 19.34 35.82 5.93
CA LEU A 470 18.97 34.45 6.27
C LEU A 470 18.65 34.30 7.76
N LEU A 471 19.42 34.97 8.63
CA LEU A 471 19.15 34.96 10.07
C LEU A 471 17.77 35.58 10.40
N ARG A 472 17.43 36.71 9.78
CA ARG A 472 16.08 37.31 9.91
C ARG A 472 14.97 36.40 9.37
N ALA A 473 15.25 35.60 8.34
CA ALA A 473 14.30 34.62 7.83
C ALA A 473 14.07 33.49 8.84
N ALA A 474 15.16 32.94 9.39
CA ALA A 474 15.09 31.90 10.43
C ALA A 474 14.28 32.35 11.66
N GLU A 475 14.40 33.61 12.09
CA GLU A 475 13.60 34.15 13.20
C GLU A 475 12.10 34.30 12.85
N ARG A 476 11.76 34.55 11.59
CA ARG A 476 10.34 34.52 11.16
C ARG A 476 9.80 33.10 11.21
N THR A 477 10.57 32.13 10.70
CA THR A 477 10.25 30.71 10.77
C THR A 477 10.07 30.26 12.21
N ARG A 478 10.96 30.68 13.13
CA ARG A 478 10.87 30.38 14.56
C ARG A 478 9.53 30.78 15.15
N ARG A 479 9.06 32.00 14.89
CA ARG A 479 7.76 32.46 15.41
C ARG A 479 6.60 31.63 14.90
N LEU A 480 6.57 31.35 13.60
CA LEU A 480 5.49 30.57 12.97
C LEU A 480 5.49 29.11 13.44
N GLU A 481 6.66 28.50 13.55
CA GLU A 481 6.81 27.11 13.97
C GLU A 481 6.44 26.95 15.46
N LEU A 482 6.87 27.85 16.34
CA LEU A 482 6.50 27.82 17.76
C LEU A 482 4.99 28.06 17.98
N GLU A 483 4.35 28.90 17.15
CA GLU A 483 2.88 29.08 17.18
C GLU A 483 2.17 27.75 16.92
N MET A 484 2.61 26.99 15.91
CA MET A 484 2.02 25.70 15.55
C MET A 484 2.29 24.63 16.61
N ILE A 485 3.50 24.60 17.19
CA ILE A 485 3.87 23.71 18.31
C ILE A 485 2.94 23.93 19.50
N GLY A 486 2.65 25.20 19.84
CA GLY A 486 1.76 25.55 20.95
C GLY A 486 0.27 25.27 20.68
N ALA A 487 -0.16 25.20 19.41
CA ALA A 487 -1.56 25.05 19.04
C ALA A 487 -1.98 23.58 18.77
N ALA A 488 -1.02 22.69 18.58
CA ALA A 488 -1.25 21.25 18.43
C ALA A 488 -1.50 20.57 19.79
N ASP A 489 -2.22 19.44 19.78
CA ASP A 489 -2.49 18.66 20.99
C ASP A 489 -1.25 17.85 21.44
N ALA A 490 -0.37 17.52 20.50
CA ALA A 490 0.97 17.01 20.73
C ALA A 490 1.90 17.39 19.56
N THR A 491 3.19 17.54 19.83
CA THR A 491 4.23 17.79 18.83
C THR A 491 5.24 16.65 18.86
N LEU A 492 5.54 16.08 17.70
CA LEU A 492 6.56 15.07 17.49
C LEU A 492 7.84 15.75 17.00
N VAL A 493 8.94 15.50 17.72
CA VAL A 493 10.31 15.86 17.32
C VAL A 493 11.13 14.61 17.09
N VAL A 494 12.27 14.72 16.40
CA VAL A 494 13.06 13.54 16.00
C VAL A 494 14.25 13.27 16.94
N SER A 495 14.56 14.17 17.87
CA SER A 495 15.70 14.02 18.78
C SER A 495 15.47 14.59 20.18
N GLU A 496 16.27 14.12 21.13
CA GLU A 496 16.34 14.67 22.49
C GLU A 496 16.77 16.14 22.50
N VAL A 497 17.72 16.50 21.63
CA VAL A 497 18.22 17.87 21.47
C VAL A 497 17.09 18.84 21.11
N GLU A 498 16.21 18.44 20.19
CA GLU A 498 15.03 19.25 19.83
C GLU A 498 14.03 19.33 20.98
N ARG A 499 13.82 18.24 21.73
CA ARG A 499 12.94 18.23 22.90
C ARG A 499 13.43 19.19 23.99
N GLU A 500 14.73 19.17 24.30
CA GLU A 500 15.35 20.07 25.27
C GLU A 500 15.27 21.54 24.82
N LEU A 501 15.44 21.80 23.53
CA LEU A 501 15.27 23.14 22.97
C LEU A 501 13.84 23.63 23.12
N LEU A 502 12.85 22.80 22.78
CA LEU A 502 11.43 23.15 22.92
C LEU A 502 10.97 23.24 24.38
N ALA A 503 11.61 22.55 25.32
CA ALA A 503 11.36 22.74 26.74
C ALA A 503 11.65 24.19 27.19
N ARG A 504 12.53 24.90 26.48
CA ARG A 504 12.83 26.33 26.70
C ARG A 504 11.96 27.23 25.84
N ASP A 505 11.85 26.91 24.55
CA ASP A 505 11.19 27.77 23.55
C ASP A 505 9.65 27.68 23.58
N ALA A 506 9.10 26.54 24.02
CA ALA A 506 7.66 26.26 24.09
C ALA A 506 7.32 25.38 25.32
N PRO A 507 7.55 25.86 26.57
CA PRO A 507 7.48 25.04 27.79
C PRO A 507 6.10 24.46 28.11
N ARG A 508 5.04 24.97 27.48
CA ARG A 508 3.66 24.48 27.65
C ARG A 508 3.25 23.44 26.61
N ALA A 509 4.04 23.26 25.56
CA ALA A 509 3.73 22.31 24.50
C ALA A 509 4.01 20.88 24.96
N ARG A 510 3.13 19.95 24.60
CA ARG A 510 3.38 18.53 24.77
C ARG A 510 4.30 18.04 23.66
N VAL A 511 5.57 17.79 23.99
CA VAL A 511 6.59 17.33 23.03
C VAL A 511 6.95 15.88 23.29
N GLU A 512 6.91 15.06 22.25
CA GLU A 512 7.20 13.62 22.26
C GLU A 512 8.24 13.30 21.18
N ILE A 513 9.08 12.30 21.41
CA ILE A 513 10.12 11.91 20.45
C ILE A 513 9.60 10.77 19.58
N LEU A 514 9.54 11.02 18.27
CA LEU A 514 9.37 10.02 17.23
C LEU A 514 10.48 10.21 16.21
N SER A 515 11.61 9.54 16.44
CA SER A 515 12.80 9.65 15.60
C SER A 515 12.63 8.98 14.23
N ASN A 516 13.74 8.78 13.51
CA ASN A 516 13.76 8.03 12.27
C ASN A 516 13.31 6.59 12.50
N LEU A 517 12.62 6.03 11.50
CA LEU A 517 12.07 4.69 11.51
C LEU A 517 12.74 3.90 10.40
N HIS A 518 13.53 2.89 10.77
CA HIS A 518 14.25 2.01 9.87
C HIS A 518 13.85 0.56 10.12
N ARG A 519 13.83 -0.23 9.04
CA ARG A 519 13.83 -1.68 9.14
C ARG A 519 15.28 -2.13 9.30
N VAL A 520 15.52 -3.07 10.21
CA VAL A 520 16.83 -3.71 10.36
C VAL A 520 16.93 -4.81 9.29
N HIS A 521 17.93 -4.72 8.41
CA HIS A 521 18.14 -5.68 7.32
C HIS A 521 19.15 -6.77 7.69
N GLY A 522 19.86 -6.61 8.81
CA GLY A 522 20.86 -7.55 9.30
C GLY A 522 22.29 -7.18 8.89
N PRO A 523 23.26 -8.09 9.10
CA PRO A 523 24.69 -7.79 8.93
C PRO A 523 25.16 -7.61 7.48
N GLY A 524 24.32 -7.92 6.49
CA GLY A 524 24.68 -7.89 5.07
C GLY A 524 25.86 -8.81 4.74
N LEU A 525 26.67 -8.44 3.74
CA LEU A 525 27.85 -9.23 3.33
C LEU A 525 28.97 -9.17 4.39
N PRO A 526 29.82 -10.22 4.50
CA PRO A 526 30.98 -10.20 5.39
C PRO A 526 32.04 -9.19 4.92
N TYR A 527 32.90 -8.76 5.85
CA TYR A 527 33.93 -7.74 5.66
C TYR A 527 34.77 -7.94 4.39
N GLU A 528 35.19 -9.17 4.11
CA GLU A 528 36.08 -9.54 3.00
C GLU A 528 35.42 -9.32 1.63
N GLN A 529 34.09 -9.38 1.56
CA GLN A 529 33.32 -9.19 0.34
C GLN A 529 32.90 -7.73 0.12
N ARG A 530 33.02 -6.88 1.15
CA ARG A 530 32.72 -5.46 1.06
C ARG A 530 33.96 -4.68 0.61
N ARG A 531 33.78 -3.64 -0.19
CA ARG A 531 34.88 -2.78 -0.68
C ARG A 531 34.43 -1.33 -0.84
N ASP A 532 35.35 -0.41 -1.09
CA ASP A 532 35.02 0.98 -1.44
C ASP A 532 34.31 1.77 -0.32
N LEU A 533 34.11 3.07 -0.61
CA LEU A 533 33.46 4.03 0.29
C LEU A 533 32.16 4.53 -0.32
N VAL A 534 31.14 4.81 0.50
CA VAL A 534 29.86 5.35 0.02
C VAL A 534 29.38 6.55 0.83
N PHE A 535 28.85 7.55 0.13
CA PHE A 535 28.04 8.62 0.69
C PHE A 535 26.65 8.58 0.03
N VAL A 536 25.61 8.68 0.84
CA VAL A 536 24.22 8.80 0.38
C VAL A 536 23.60 10.09 0.90
N GLY A 537 23.16 10.98 0.02
CA GLY A 537 22.45 12.20 0.41
C GLY A 537 21.91 12.99 -0.78
N GLY A 538 20.61 13.28 -0.79
CA GLY A 538 20.00 14.10 -1.84
C GLY A 538 20.47 15.55 -1.82
N PHE A 539 20.75 16.13 -2.99
CA PHE A 539 21.40 17.43 -3.11
C PHE A 539 20.45 18.64 -3.06
N ARG A 540 19.14 18.41 -2.95
CA ARG A 540 18.19 19.45 -2.51
C ARG A 540 18.41 19.91 -1.07
N HIS A 541 19.16 19.14 -0.27
CA HIS A 541 19.53 19.49 1.09
C HIS A 541 20.94 20.10 1.11
N PRO A 542 21.10 21.43 1.33
CA PRO A 542 22.38 22.12 1.22
C PRO A 542 23.53 21.50 2.04
N PRO A 543 23.32 20.98 3.27
CA PRO A 543 24.36 20.27 4.01
C PRO A 543 25.01 19.10 3.26
N ASN A 544 24.31 18.43 2.34
CA ASN A 544 24.87 17.32 1.56
C ASN A 544 25.81 17.82 0.47
N VAL A 545 25.52 18.96 -0.16
CA VAL A 545 26.39 19.58 -1.17
C VAL A 545 27.71 19.99 -0.50
N ASP A 546 27.60 20.66 0.64
CA ASP A 546 28.74 21.06 1.46
C ASP A 546 29.64 19.88 1.86
N ALA A 547 29.01 18.82 2.39
CA ALA A 547 29.70 17.61 2.84
C ALA A 547 30.54 16.94 1.75
N VAL A 548 29.98 16.75 0.54
CA VAL A 548 30.68 16.10 -0.56
C VAL A 548 31.79 16.98 -1.12
N ARG A 549 31.58 18.31 -1.19
CA ARG A 549 32.62 19.25 -1.63
C ARG A 549 33.80 19.25 -0.68
N TRP A 550 33.55 19.32 0.63
CA TRP A 550 34.60 19.26 1.65
C TRP A 550 35.34 17.92 1.61
N PHE A 551 34.60 16.80 1.53
CA PHE A 551 35.20 15.47 1.44
C PHE A 551 36.11 15.32 0.21
N VAL A 552 35.64 15.69 -0.99
CA VAL A 552 36.43 15.49 -2.21
C VAL A 552 37.61 16.46 -2.29
N ALA A 553 37.45 17.71 -1.82
CA ALA A 553 38.51 18.71 -1.89
C ALA A 553 39.63 18.46 -0.87
N GLU A 554 39.28 18.05 0.35
CA GLU A 554 40.23 18.00 1.46
C GLU A 554 40.51 16.56 1.93
N ILE A 555 39.50 15.70 2.08
CA ILE A 555 39.68 14.38 2.69
C ILE A 555 40.15 13.33 1.68
N TRP A 556 39.53 13.31 0.50
CA TRP A 556 39.77 12.30 -0.54
C TRP A 556 41.22 12.22 -1.03
N PRO A 557 41.95 13.34 -1.27
CA PRO A 557 43.36 13.28 -1.66
C PRO A 557 44.24 12.55 -0.64
N ARG A 558 43.92 12.68 0.65
CA ARG A 558 44.65 12.03 1.75
C ARG A 558 44.42 10.52 1.76
N ILE A 559 43.18 10.08 1.59
CA ILE A 559 42.82 8.65 1.46
C ILE A 559 43.50 8.03 0.23
N ARG A 560 43.44 8.73 -0.91
CA ARG A 560 44.00 8.31 -2.19
C ARG A 560 45.51 8.14 -2.19
N ALA A 561 46.23 8.93 -1.38
CA ALA A 561 47.67 8.82 -1.23
C ALA A 561 48.09 7.48 -0.62
N GLU A 562 47.24 6.89 0.22
CA GLU A 562 47.51 5.64 0.92
C GLU A 562 46.78 4.41 0.33
N ALA A 563 45.66 4.62 -0.37
CA ALA A 563 44.82 3.56 -0.93
C ALA A 563 44.32 3.96 -2.34
N PRO A 564 45.21 3.94 -3.35
CA PRO A 564 44.91 4.42 -4.70
C PRO A 564 43.97 3.50 -5.51
N GLU A 565 43.55 2.37 -4.96
CA GLU A 565 42.58 1.47 -5.56
C GLU A 565 41.13 1.81 -5.18
N LEU A 566 40.92 2.56 -4.09
CA LEU A 566 39.58 2.82 -3.56
C LEU A 566 38.74 3.70 -4.49
N VAL A 567 37.46 3.36 -4.54
CA VAL A 567 36.42 4.15 -5.18
C VAL A 567 35.54 4.81 -4.13
N PHE A 568 35.22 6.09 -4.34
CA PHE A 568 34.22 6.82 -3.59
C PHE A 568 32.92 6.90 -4.40
N HIS A 569 31.86 6.28 -3.89
CA HIS A 569 30.52 6.31 -4.46
C HIS A 569 29.69 7.43 -3.84
N CYS A 570 29.40 8.46 -4.64
CA CYS A 570 28.57 9.60 -4.26
C CYS A 570 27.17 9.43 -4.85
N ILE A 571 26.19 9.15 -3.98
CA ILE A 571 24.81 8.84 -4.37
C ILE A 571 23.87 9.93 -3.84
N GLY A 572 23.01 10.46 -4.71
CA GLY A 572 22.06 11.50 -4.36
C GLY A 572 21.35 12.07 -5.58
N GLY A 573 20.03 12.22 -5.51
CA GLY A 573 19.27 12.88 -6.58
C GLY A 573 19.53 14.39 -6.65
N ASP A 574 19.15 14.99 -7.79
CA ASP A 574 19.17 16.44 -8.02
C ASP A 574 20.58 17.05 -7.96
N VAL A 575 21.54 16.36 -8.58
CA VAL A 575 22.97 16.69 -8.54
C VAL A 575 23.23 18.08 -9.17
N PRO A 576 23.74 19.07 -8.42
CA PRO A 576 24.15 20.36 -8.98
C PRO A 576 25.44 20.22 -9.79
N ALA A 577 25.67 21.15 -10.72
CA ALA A 577 26.82 21.14 -11.63
C ALA A 577 28.16 21.05 -10.89
N GLU A 578 28.29 21.75 -9.76
CA GLU A 578 29.48 21.70 -8.90
C GLU A 578 29.76 20.33 -8.28
N VAL A 579 28.74 19.52 -7.98
CA VAL A 579 28.92 18.16 -7.46
C VAL A 579 29.18 17.19 -8.62
N ALA A 580 28.50 17.37 -9.75
CA ALA A 580 28.76 16.58 -10.95
C ALA A 580 30.23 16.73 -11.43
N ALA A 581 30.79 17.94 -11.35
CA ALA A 581 32.19 18.22 -11.69
C ALA A 581 33.21 17.43 -10.84
N LEU A 582 32.82 16.98 -9.63
CA LEU A 582 33.70 16.19 -8.75
C LEU A 582 34.01 14.80 -9.33
N ALA A 583 33.21 14.30 -10.28
CA ALA A 583 33.48 13.05 -10.98
C ALA A 583 34.77 13.08 -11.83
N ALA A 584 35.33 14.27 -12.10
CA ALA A 584 36.64 14.41 -12.74
C ALA A 584 37.81 14.01 -11.83
N GLN A 585 37.59 13.91 -10.51
CA GLN A 585 38.63 13.50 -9.56
C GLN A 585 38.85 11.97 -9.61
N PRO A 586 40.10 11.48 -9.62
CA PRO A 586 40.38 10.05 -9.69
C PRO A 586 39.68 9.25 -8.57
N GLY A 587 38.98 8.18 -8.96
CA GLY A 587 38.27 7.29 -8.05
C GLY A 587 36.94 7.84 -7.50
N VAL A 588 36.47 9.02 -7.91
CA VAL A 588 35.15 9.55 -7.53
C VAL A 588 34.10 9.12 -8.56
N ARG A 589 33.00 8.51 -8.10
CA ARG A 589 31.84 8.15 -8.93
C ARG A 589 30.58 8.83 -8.42
N VAL A 590 30.02 9.75 -9.21
CA VAL A 590 28.75 10.42 -8.91
C VAL A 590 27.64 9.70 -9.66
N HIS A 591 26.73 9.05 -8.92
CA HIS A 591 25.69 8.19 -9.50
C HIS A 591 24.37 8.92 -9.78
N GLY A 592 24.14 10.06 -9.14
CA GLY A 592 22.82 10.66 -9.12
C GLY A 592 21.83 9.86 -8.27
N HIS A 593 20.56 9.84 -8.67
CA HIS A 593 19.53 9.05 -7.97
C HIS A 593 19.67 7.56 -8.32
N VAL A 594 19.83 6.75 -7.28
CA VAL A 594 19.83 5.30 -7.36
C VAL A 594 18.52 4.78 -6.72
N PRO A 595 17.64 4.10 -7.48
CA PRO A 595 16.36 3.61 -6.95
C PRO A 595 16.50 2.51 -5.88
N ASP A 596 17.52 1.65 -6.01
CA ASP A 596 17.84 0.60 -5.05
C ASP A 596 19.25 0.78 -4.49
N LEU A 597 19.32 1.17 -3.21
CA LEU A 597 20.58 1.41 -2.51
C LEU A 597 21.20 0.12 -1.94
N THR A 598 20.47 -0.99 -1.92
CA THR A 598 20.89 -2.25 -1.29
C THR A 598 22.28 -2.70 -1.74
N PRO A 599 22.64 -2.69 -3.05
CA PRO A 599 23.98 -3.09 -3.49
C PRO A 599 25.12 -2.25 -2.88
N TYR A 600 24.85 -0.98 -2.54
CA TYR A 600 25.83 -0.08 -1.93
C TYR A 600 25.83 -0.17 -0.41
N MET A 601 24.67 -0.36 0.22
CA MET A 601 24.58 -0.50 1.68
C MET A 601 25.16 -1.84 2.15
N GLU A 602 24.97 -2.90 1.36
CA GLU A 602 25.51 -4.23 1.65
C GLU A 602 26.90 -4.46 1.07
N GLY A 603 27.22 -3.84 -0.06
CA GLY A 603 28.49 -4.06 -0.77
C GLY A 603 29.60 -3.06 -0.41
N ALA A 604 29.27 -1.82 -0.02
CA ALA A 604 30.32 -0.87 0.34
C ALA A 604 30.86 -1.13 1.76
N ARG A 605 32.18 -0.98 1.96
CA ARG A 605 32.84 -1.30 3.24
C ARG A 605 32.62 -0.23 4.28
N VAL A 606 32.68 1.05 3.90
CA VAL A 606 32.56 2.17 4.85
C VAL A 606 31.59 3.20 4.31
N ALA A 607 30.63 3.60 5.15
CA ALA A 607 29.77 4.74 4.91
C ALA A 607 30.38 6.03 5.45
N LEU A 608 30.14 7.13 4.74
CA LEU A 608 30.69 8.45 5.06
C LEU A 608 29.56 9.43 5.37
N ALA A 609 29.70 10.17 6.48
CA ALA A 609 28.81 11.28 6.84
C ALA A 609 29.59 12.55 7.24
N PRO A 610 30.28 13.22 6.30
CA PRO A 610 31.13 14.37 6.56
C PRO A 610 30.34 15.71 6.61
N LEU A 611 29.28 15.81 7.42
CA LEU A 611 28.41 17.00 7.46
C LEU A 611 28.95 18.06 8.42
N ARG A 612 29.09 19.30 7.96
CA ARG A 612 29.58 20.40 8.82
C ARG A 612 28.46 21.18 9.52
N PHE A 613 27.21 21.06 9.05
CA PHE A 613 26.03 21.67 9.65
C PHE A 613 24.75 20.88 9.34
N GLY A 614 23.67 21.18 10.05
CA GLY A 614 22.34 20.56 9.88
C GLY A 614 21.52 20.58 11.18
N ALA A 615 20.33 20.01 11.17
CA ALA A 615 19.49 19.78 12.35
C ALA A 615 18.84 18.38 12.27
N GLY A 616 18.30 17.89 13.39
CA GLY A 616 17.65 16.59 13.48
C GLY A 616 18.59 15.38 13.31
N VAL A 617 17.98 14.19 13.30
CA VAL A 617 18.65 12.89 13.17
C VAL A 617 18.86 12.52 11.70
N LYS A 618 20.09 12.19 11.30
CA LYS A 618 20.44 11.95 9.89
C LYS A 618 20.11 10.50 9.53
N GLY A 619 18.95 10.26 8.91
CA GLY A 619 18.55 8.88 8.60
C GLY A 619 19.44 8.15 7.61
N LYS A 620 20.33 8.82 6.88
CA LYS A 620 21.38 8.16 6.06
C LYS A 620 22.40 7.38 6.90
N VAL A 621 22.75 7.87 8.09
CA VAL A 621 23.64 7.15 9.02
C VAL A 621 22.93 5.92 9.57
N ASN A 622 21.67 6.10 10.01
CA ASN A 622 20.83 4.97 10.45
C ASN A 622 20.57 3.96 9.33
N LEU A 623 20.42 4.42 8.08
CA LEU A 623 20.25 3.54 6.93
C LEU A 623 21.49 2.64 6.76
N SER A 624 22.70 3.19 6.72
CA SER A 624 23.93 2.40 6.65
C SER A 624 24.03 1.41 7.83
N MET A 625 23.79 1.88 9.06
CA MET A 625 23.82 1.04 10.25
C MET A 625 22.78 -0.09 10.21
N ALA A 626 21.59 0.15 9.64
CA ALA A 626 20.54 -0.85 9.49
C ALA A 626 20.91 -1.99 8.52
N HIS A 627 21.94 -1.80 7.68
CA HIS A 627 22.53 -2.79 6.78
C HIS A 627 23.89 -3.32 7.28
N GLY A 628 24.22 -3.08 8.55
CA GLY A 628 25.50 -3.51 9.13
C GLY A 628 26.72 -2.85 8.49
N GLN A 629 26.56 -1.64 7.94
CA GLN A 629 27.65 -0.88 7.32
C GLN A 629 28.21 0.14 8.34
N PRO A 630 29.47 -0.01 8.79
CA PRO A 630 30.13 0.95 9.67
C PRO A 630 30.25 2.34 9.05
N VAL A 631 30.19 3.35 9.91
CA VAL A 631 30.14 4.76 9.51
C VAL A 631 31.34 5.52 10.07
N VAL A 632 31.93 6.39 9.26
CA VAL A 632 32.79 7.51 9.70
C VAL A 632 32.03 8.81 9.51
N ALA A 633 31.95 9.62 10.56
CA ALA A 633 31.05 10.77 10.60
C ALA A 633 31.67 11.96 11.35
N THR A 634 31.19 13.17 11.07
CA THR A 634 31.42 14.33 11.94
C THR A 634 30.52 14.25 13.17
N ALA A 635 30.87 14.97 14.24
CA ALA A 635 30.04 15.09 15.44
C ALA A 635 28.64 15.66 15.09
N CYS A 636 28.58 16.63 14.16
CA CYS A 636 27.33 17.20 13.67
C CYS A 636 26.43 16.15 12.98
N ALA A 637 27.02 15.19 12.25
CA ALA A 637 26.27 14.18 11.52
C ALA A 637 25.58 13.14 12.43
N VAL A 638 26.11 12.92 13.65
CA VAL A 638 25.59 11.93 14.61
C VAL A 638 24.79 12.52 15.78
N GLU A 639 24.47 13.81 15.72
CA GLU A 639 23.66 14.48 16.74
C GLU A 639 22.32 13.74 16.98
N GLY A 640 22.04 13.40 18.24
CA GLY A 640 20.81 12.70 18.63
C GLY A 640 20.75 11.22 18.24
N MET A 641 21.88 10.59 17.86
CA MET A 641 21.91 9.21 17.36
C MET A 641 22.26 8.14 18.41
N HIS A 642 22.55 8.53 19.66
CA HIS A 642 22.98 7.64 20.76
C HIS A 642 24.27 6.84 20.47
N LEU A 643 25.18 7.41 19.67
CA LEU A 643 26.42 6.75 19.24
C LEU A 643 27.62 7.18 20.08
N ARG A 644 28.54 6.24 20.31
CA ARG A 644 29.83 6.44 20.98
C ARG A 644 30.97 6.22 20.00
N ASP A 645 31.93 7.15 20.00
CA ASP A 645 33.14 7.04 19.20
C ASP A 645 33.98 5.80 19.57
N GLY A 646 34.50 5.10 18.57
CA GLY A 646 35.30 3.87 18.72
C GLY A 646 34.50 2.59 18.99
N GLU A 647 33.22 2.72 19.35
CA GLU A 647 32.33 1.60 19.68
C GLU A 647 31.22 1.43 18.62
N ASP A 648 30.47 2.49 18.33
CA ASP A 648 29.31 2.44 17.44
C ASP A 648 29.58 3.14 16.09
N VAL A 649 30.52 4.10 16.08
CA VAL A 649 30.90 4.96 14.94
C VAL A 649 32.35 5.42 15.12
N LEU A 650 33.02 5.89 14.06
CA LEU A 650 34.23 6.73 14.21
C LEU A 650 33.91 8.20 13.96
N LEU A 651 34.29 9.07 14.89
CA LEU A 651 34.09 10.52 14.80
C LEU A 651 35.37 11.26 14.46
N ALA A 652 35.27 12.19 13.53
CA ALA A 652 36.31 13.15 13.22
C ALA A 652 35.69 14.42 12.61
N ASP A 653 36.15 15.60 13.04
CA ASP A 653 35.61 16.89 12.59
C ASP A 653 36.57 17.68 11.67
N ASP A 654 37.85 17.32 11.62
CA ASP A 654 38.83 17.87 10.67
C ASP A 654 39.20 16.87 9.56
N ALA A 655 39.75 17.40 8.46
CA ALA A 655 39.98 16.62 7.26
C ALA A 655 41.08 15.56 7.40
N ALA A 656 42.07 15.78 8.27
CA ALA A 656 43.19 14.86 8.45
C ALA A 656 42.74 13.65 9.29
N ASP A 657 42.09 13.92 10.43
CA ASP A 657 41.60 12.88 11.32
C ASP A 657 40.45 12.09 10.67
N PHE A 658 39.62 12.73 9.83
CA PHE A 658 38.59 12.02 9.08
C PHE A 658 39.20 11.03 8.08
N ALA A 659 40.24 11.43 7.34
CA ALA A 659 40.94 10.52 6.42
C ALA A 659 41.58 9.34 7.19
N ALA A 660 42.23 9.64 8.32
CA ALA A 660 42.83 8.62 9.18
C ALA A 660 41.79 7.64 9.75
N ALA A 661 40.62 8.13 10.19
CA ALA A 661 39.52 7.31 10.67
C ALA A 661 38.97 6.38 9.57
N VAL A 662 38.81 6.89 8.34
CA VAL A 662 38.39 6.06 7.20
C VAL A 662 39.39 4.95 6.94
N LEU A 663 40.69 5.27 6.84
CA LEU A 663 41.73 4.27 6.56
C LEU A 663 41.88 3.25 7.69
N ARG A 664 41.78 3.67 8.95
CA ARG A 664 41.78 2.79 10.13
C ARG A 664 40.62 1.80 10.05
N LEU A 665 39.39 2.29 9.86
CA LEU A 665 38.20 1.44 9.77
C LEU A 665 38.22 0.50 8.56
N TYR A 666 38.79 0.95 7.44
CA TYR A 666 38.88 0.17 6.22
C TYR A 666 39.88 -1.00 6.30
N ARG A 667 40.87 -0.91 7.21
CA ARG A 667 41.99 -1.87 7.35
C ARG A 667 41.87 -2.79 8.56
N ASP A 668 41.08 -2.44 9.58
CA ASP A 668 40.92 -3.20 10.83
C ASP A 668 39.61 -4.00 10.84
N PRO A 669 39.63 -5.32 10.56
CA PRO A 669 38.42 -6.14 10.51
C PRO A 669 37.73 -6.26 11.87
N ALA A 670 38.49 -6.24 12.98
CA ALA A 670 37.92 -6.39 14.32
C ALA A 670 37.16 -5.13 14.74
N LEU A 671 37.74 -3.95 14.49
CA LEU A 671 37.05 -2.68 14.65
C LEU A 671 35.82 -2.61 13.74
N TRP A 672 35.94 -3.00 12.47
CA TRP A 672 34.83 -3.00 11.53
C TRP A 672 33.66 -3.85 12.02
N GLN A 673 33.92 -5.09 12.45
CA GLN A 673 32.89 -6.00 12.96
C GLN A 673 32.21 -5.46 14.21
N ARG A 674 32.98 -4.87 15.14
CA ARG A 674 32.43 -4.24 16.35
C ARG A 674 31.47 -3.10 16.00
N LEU A 675 31.89 -2.16 15.15
CA LEU A 675 31.07 -1.02 14.74
C LEU A 675 29.83 -1.47 13.95
N ALA A 676 29.96 -2.48 13.09
CA ALA A 676 28.83 -3.04 12.34
C ALA A 676 27.76 -3.63 13.28
N ALA A 677 28.17 -4.46 14.24
CA ALA A 677 27.27 -5.08 15.21
C ALA A 677 26.61 -4.04 16.13
N ASN A 678 27.39 -3.10 16.65
CA ASN A 678 26.90 -2.04 17.53
C ASN A 678 25.97 -1.07 16.79
N GLY A 679 26.27 -0.72 15.54
CA GLY A 679 25.40 0.10 14.69
C GLY A 679 24.03 -0.54 14.47
N LEU A 680 23.98 -1.86 14.19
CA LEU A 680 22.73 -2.61 14.08
C LEU A 680 21.94 -2.58 15.38
N ALA A 681 22.58 -2.88 16.50
CA ALA A 681 21.95 -2.87 17.83
C ALA A 681 21.41 -1.48 18.20
N ASN A 682 22.13 -0.41 17.82
CA ASN A 682 21.68 0.96 18.02
C ASN A 682 20.41 1.28 17.22
N VAL A 683 20.36 0.90 15.93
CA VAL A 683 19.16 1.07 15.10
C VAL A 683 17.99 0.27 15.66
N GLU A 684 18.21 -0.99 16.03
CA GLU A 684 17.18 -1.84 16.62
C GLU A 684 16.57 -1.21 17.89
N ARG A 685 17.42 -0.67 18.76
CA ARG A 685 17.02 -0.11 20.06
C ARG A 685 16.35 1.27 19.96
N HIS A 686 16.78 2.12 19.04
CA HIS A 686 16.43 3.55 19.06
C HIS A 686 15.71 4.04 17.81
N PHE A 687 15.89 3.38 16.66
CA PHE A 687 15.43 3.87 15.35
C PHE A 687 14.62 2.84 14.57
N SER A 688 14.20 1.75 15.21
CA SER A 688 13.37 0.71 14.60
C SER A 688 11.88 1.03 14.69
N LEU A 689 11.07 0.30 13.92
CA LEU A 689 9.61 0.36 14.07
C LEU A 689 9.18 -0.07 15.47
N ASP A 690 9.85 -1.04 16.08
CA ASP A 690 9.54 -1.52 17.43
C ASP A 690 9.90 -0.50 18.50
N ALA A 691 11.04 0.19 18.36
CA ALA A 691 11.44 1.28 19.26
C ALA A 691 10.38 2.41 19.29
N ALA A 692 9.75 2.69 18.16
CA ALA A 692 8.73 3.72 18.02
C ALA A 692 7.32 3.30 18.46
N ARG A 693 7.06 1.99 18.58
CA ARG A 693 5.72 1.42 18.78
C ARG A 693 5.00 1.99 20.01
N SER A 694 5.74 2.14 21.12
CA SER A 694 5.18 2.68 22.38
C SER A 694 4.74 4.15 22.25
N THR A 695 5.54 4.99 21.58
CA THR A 695 5.19 6.38 21.31
C THR A 695 4.01 6.46 20.34
N VAL A 696 3.99 5.64 19.29
CA VAL A 696 2.88 5.61 18.32
C VAL A 696 1.55 5.25 19.01
N ARG A 697 1.51 4.21 19.84
CA ARG A 697 0.29 3.84 20.59
C ARG A 697 -0.20 4.99 21.48
N ARG A 698 0.70 5.54 22.30
CA ARG A 698 0.39 6.62 23.26
C ARG A 698 -0.09 7.91 22.56
N VAL A 699 0.66 8.35 21.54
CA VAL A 699 0.49 9.68 20.94
C VAL A 699 -0.47 9.67 19.75
N LEU A 700 -0.58 8.57 19.01
CA LEU A 700 -1.38 8.51 17.78
C LEU A 700 -2.65 7.68 17.94
N LEU A 701 -2.62 6.58 18.70
CA LEU A 701 -3.79 5.69 18.87
C LEU A 701 -4.60 5.96 20.14
N GLY A 702 -4.02 6.61 21.14
CA GLY A 702 -4.74 7.00 22.35
C GLY A 702 -4.84 5.88 23.39
N ASP A 703 -4.08 4.79 23.21
CA ASP A 703 -3.90 3.77 24.24
C ASP A 703 -3.17 4.41 25.42
N ALA A 704 -3.88 4.58 26.54
CA ALA A 704 -3.25 4.86 27.82
C ALA A 704 -2.56 3.57 28.29
N GLN A 705 -1.32 3.69 28.78
CA GLN A 705 -0.60 2.58 29.41
C GLN A 705 -1.35 2.00 30.60
#